data_AF-A0A3M1NZU2-F1
#
_entry.id   AF-A0A3M1NZU2-F1
#
_cell.length_a   1.000
_cell.length_b   1.000
_cell.length_c   1.000
_cell.angle_alpha   90.00
_cell.angle_beta   90.00
_cell.angle_gamma   90.00
#
_symmetry.space_group_name_H-M   'P 1'
#
loop_
_entity.id
_entity.type
_entity.pdbx_description
1 polymer ?
#
loop_
_entity_poly.entity_id
_entity_poly.type
_entity_poly.pdbx_seq_one_letter_code
_entity_poly.pdbx_strand_id
1 'polypeptide(L)'
;ILTLTEEEFEVRFPREKQIVADWTATGVHTAVTELLNDPDVDIVLAMGVLASADACNRGELPKPVIAPFVIDAGLQGFPKKDGASGVRNLHYLSLPSRLVGDIRAFREIVPFRKVTLLMNTEVVKQIPGFVERTREALQEMGLELRLVPVGRSIDPILDLLTGDVEAVYIGTLLQLSSDDFDRLVQTLTARKIPSFSLMGVREVRRGVLATLSPDFFPRITRRIALNFQKILLGEKPETIPVSFAVGKRLTINMATARRIGVSPPFSVLTEADVIDEERTEVSRRLDLRRVMAAAVAENLDLAAKRSEVAAGRQNINEARSAVLPHLGLSSLGLIVDKDRAEASFGNQAQRSLSGSLQFSQLLFSEPAWANVSIQKSLQRSRVAELERFRLDIAQRAATAYLQILRAKTFERVQKENLKRARSHLELARVREAIGYSRRSEVYRWESEIANDRKGVIRANANRNLAEIELNRLLHRPLEEAFLTQETDLNDPALLTSQQAFLVYFNDPLSFKTLREFMVQVGLKASPELHAFDSAIAAKERELRSATRRFWSPTVAVQAELTGLFAEGGAGTSGLQLPPSLPIAFPQPDNTNVNLGFRFSIPLFEGGSRFAVRTRASEELNELHASRAALAERIEQRIRSALHVAGASKAAIALSRDAADAAKKNLNLVTDAYSRGAVDILDLLDAQNAALTADLAAANAVFDFLIDLFEVERAVGRLYFFASDEERRAFLNALDEYFKKAGVRRPRQENAPPGEER
;
A
#
# COMPACT_ATOMS: atom_id res chain seq x y z
N ILE A 1 -35.30 -18.20 22.82
CA ILE A 1 -36.44 -18.41 23.74
C ILE A 1 -35.98 -19.38 24.82
N LEU A 2 -35.82 -20.67 24.51
CA LEU A 2 -35.37 -21.70 25.46
C LEU A 2 -34.19 -21.26 26.35
N THR A 3 -33.04 -20.89 25.78
CA THR A 3 -31.85 -20.44 26.53
C THR A 3 -32.08 -19.18 27.37
N LEU A 4 -33.02 -18.30 27.00
CA LEU A 4 -33.29 -17.08 27.75
C LEU A 4 -34.19 -17.34 28.96
N THR A 5 -35.05 -18.36 28.87
CA THR A 5 -36.09 -18.65 29.86
C THR A 5 -35.78 -19.87 30.72
N GLU A 6 -34.68 -20.58 30.48
CA GLU A 6 -34.39 -21.89 31.10
C GLU A 6 -34.27 -21.89 32.63
N GLU A 7 -33.89 -20.76 33.22
CA GLU A 7 -33.79 -20.59 34.68
C GLU A 7 -35.12 -20.12 35.34
N GLU A 8 -36.10 -19.69 34.53
CA GLU A 8 -37.33 -19.05 35.02
C GLU A 8 -38.60 -19.86 34.69
N PHE A 9 -38.63 -20.52 33.53
CA PHE A 9 -39.83 -21.19 33.00
C PHE A 9 -39.47 -22.48 32.28
N GLU A 10 -40.33 -23.50 32.42
CA GLU A 10 -40.24 -24.72 31.62
C GLU A 10 -40.92 -24.53 30.26
N VAL A 11 -40.17 -24.04 29.27
CA VAL A 11 -40.68 -23.83 27.91
C VAL A 11 -40.32 -25.02 27.02
N ARG A 12 -41.32 -25.59 26.33
CA ARG A 12 -41.14 -26.68 25.36
C ARG A 12 -41.83 -26.34 24.04
N PHE A 13 -41.22 -26.77 22.92
CA PHE A 13 -41.85 -26.72 21.59
C PHE A 13 -41.96 -28.16 21.06
N PRO A 14 -43.00 -28.93 21.42
CA PRO A 14 -43.16 -30.32 21.01
C PRO A 14 -43.25 -30.44 19.48
N ARG A 15 -42.68 -31.50 18.88
CA ARG A 15 -42.63 -31.64 17.41
C ARG A 15 -44.02 -31.75 16.79
N GLU A 16 -44.93 -32.41 17.49
CA GLU A 16 -46.34 -32.57 17.13
C GLU A 16 -47.14 -31.27 17.13
N LYS A 17 -46.67 -30.22 17.83
CA LYS A 17 -47.28 -28.88 17.82
C LYS A 17 -46.52 -27.89 16.90
N GLN A 18 -45.52 -28.36 16.14
CA GLN A 18 -44.79 -27.55 15.16
C GLN A 18 -45.35 -27.82 13.76
N ILE A 19 -46.22 -26.92 13.28
CA ILE A 19 -46.89 -27.07 11.98
C ILE A 19 -46.21 -26.15 10.95
N VAL A 20 -45.69 -26.74 9.86
CA VAL A 20 -45.23 -25.99 8.68
C VAL A 20 -46.34 -26.01 7.65
N ALA A 21 -46.98 -24.85 7.44
CA ALA A 21 -48.03 -24.71 6.44
C ALA A 21 -47.49 -24.82 5.00
N ASP A 22 -48.40 -24.95 4.04
CA ASP A 22 -48.13 -25.12 2.62
C ASP A 22 -47.87 -23.79 1.88
N TRP A 23 -47.43 -22.74 2.57
CA TRP A 23 -47.23 -21.40 1.99
C TRP A 23 -48.49 -20.80 1.33
N THR A 24 -49.70 -21.30 1.63
CA THR A 24 -50.97 -20.69 1.22
C THR A 24 -51.66 -20.04 2.41
N ALA A 25 -52.49 -19.02 2.16
CA ALA A 25 -53.28 -18.38 3.21
C ALA A 25 -54.21 -19.39 3.91
N THR A 26 -54.82 -20.31 3.16
CA THR A 26 -55.74 -21.32 3.69
C THR A 26 -55.03 -22.33 4.59
N GLY A 27 -53.89 -22.89 4.15
CA GLY A 27 -53.13 -23.84 4.97
C GLY A 27 -52.59 -23.21 6.25
N VAL A 28 -52.17 -21.94 6.19
CA VAL A 28 -51.78 -21.17 7.37
C VAL A 28 -52.95 -20.95 8.32
N HIS A 29 -54.11 -20.55 7.80
CA HIS A 29 -55.31 -20.33 8.60
C HIS A 29 -55.72 -21.61 9.36
N THR A 30 -55.68 -22.76 8.70
CA THR A 30 -55.96 -24.06 9.33
C THR A 30 -54.96 -24.36 10.44
N ALA A 31 -53.66 -24.23 10.17
CA ALA A 31 -52.60 -24.52 11.15
C ALA A 31 -52.68 -23.61 12.39
N VAL A 32 -52.92 -22.30 12.21
CA VAL A 32 -53.07 -21.36 13.32
C VAL A 32 -54.35 -21.65 14.12
N THR A 33 -55.46 -21.97 13.45
CA THR A 33 -56.72 -22.34 14.12
C THR A 33 -56.57 -23.61 14.96
N GLU A 34 -55.86 -24.61 14.44
CA GLU A 34 -55.58 -25.86 15.17
C GLU A 34 -54.84 -25.58 16.48
N LEU A 35 -53.73 -24.83 16.43
CA LEU A 35 -52.95 -24.48 17.63
C LEU A 35 -53.69 -23.56 18.61
N LEU A 36 -54.55 -22.67 18.11
CA LEU A 36 -55.39 -21.82 18.95
C LEU A 36 -56.49 -22.59 19.69
N ASN A 37 -56.99 -23.69 19.12
CA ASN A 37 -58.05 -24.50 19.74
C ASN A 37 -57.51 -25.64 20.61
N ASP A 38 -56.23 -25.98 20.48
CA ASP A 38 -55.58 -27.03 21.24
C ASP A 38 -55.41 -26.66 22.73
N PRO A 39 -55.99 -27.40 23.69
CA PRO A 39 -55.90 -27.06 25.11
C PRO A 39 -54.48 -27.22 25.68
N ASP A 40 -53.59 -27.97 25.03
CA ASP A 40 -52.22 -28.20 25.49
C ASP A 40 -51.24 -27.10 25.02
N VAL A 41 -51.72 -26.10 24.28
CA VAL A 41 -50.90 -24.99 23.75
C VAL A 41 -51.19 -23.70 24.51
N ASP A 42 -50.20 -23.19 25.24
CA ASP A 42 -50.32 -21.96 26.02
C ASP A 42 -50.08 -20.68 25.18
N ILE A 43 -49.08 -20.71 24.29
CA ILE A 43 -48.67 -19.57 23.46
C ILE A 43 -48.41 -20.04 22.03
N VAL A 44 -48.93 -19.31 21.05
CA VAL A 44 -48.67 -19.58 19.63
C VAL A 44 -47.61 -18.62 19.09
N LEU A 45 -46.56 -19.15 18.47
CA LEU A 45 -45.57 -18.37 17.74
C LEU A 45 -45.84 -18.48 16.23
N ALA A 46 -46.51 -17.48 15.66
CA ALA A 46 -46.93 -17.44 14.26
C ALA A 46 -45.78 -17.03 13.32
N MET A 47 -44.82 -17.93 13.15
CA MET A 47 -43.60 -17.72 12.36
C MET A 47 -43.88 -17.55 10.85
N GLY A 48 -43.42 -16.45 10.27
CA GLY A 48 -43.51 -16.15 8.84
C GLY A 48 -44.56 -15.10 8.50
N VAL A 49 -44.45 -14.50 7.31
CA VAL A 49 -45.28 -13.35 6.91
C VAL A 49 -46.77 -13.71 6.81
N LEU A 50 -47.09 -14.88 6.25
CA LEU A 50 -48.48 -15.33 6.10
C LEU A 50 -49.12 -15.67 7.46
N ALA A 51 -48.38 -16.38 8.34
CA ALA A 51 -48.85 -16.71 9.68
C ALA A 51 -49.03 -15.47 10.56
N SER A 52 -48.10 -14.52 10.46
CA SER A 52 -48.23 -13.22 11.14
C SER A 52 -49.44 -12.43 10.64
N ALA A 53 -49.68 -12.41 9.32
CA ALA A 53 -50.85 -11.74 8.75
C ALA A 53 -52.18 -12.38 9.19
N ASP A 54 -52.26 -13.71 9.18
CA ASP A 54 -53.45 -14.44 9.65
C ASP A 54 -53.74 -14.15 11.13
N ALA A 55 -52.71 -14.18 12.00
CA ALA A 55 -52.85 -13.83 13.41
C ALA A 55 -53.36 -12.40 13.62
N CYS A 56 -52.87 -11.43 12.84
CA CYS A 56 -53.29 -10.03 12.93
C CYS A 56 -54.72 -9.77 12.45
N ASN A 57 -55.25 -10.59 11.53
CA ASN A 57 -56.58 -10.43 10.95
C ASN A 57 -57.72 -11.06 11.78
N ARG A 58 -57.40 -11.82 12.83
CA ARG A 58 -58.39 -12.57 13.63
C ARG A 58 -59.09 -11.74 14.72
N GLY A 59 -58.61 -10.52 15.00
CA GLY A 59 -59.10 -9.74 16.14
C GLY A 59 -58.64 -10.34 17.46
N GLU A 60 -59.50 -10.37 18.48
CA GLU A 60 -59.15 -10.92 19.80
C GLU A 60 -58.85 -12.43 19.74
N LEU A 61 -57.78 -12.85 20.42
CA LEU A 61 -57.31 -14.24 20.38
C LEU A 61 -57.58 -14.95 21.73
N PRO A 62 -57.90 -16.26 21.73
CA PRO A 62 -58.22 -17.00 22.95
C PRO A 62 -57.00 -17.22 23.86
N LYS A 63 -55.79 -17.16 23.30
CA LYS A 63 -54.50 -17.35 23.99
C LYS A 63 -53.43 -16.45 23.37
N PRO A 64 -52.33 -16.13 24.07
CA PRO A 64 -51.26 -15.28 23.55
C PRO A 64 -50.69 -15.76 22.21
N VAL A 65 -50.58 -14.85 21.25
CA VAL A 65 -49.96 -15.09 19.94
C VAL A 65 -48.90 -14.04 19.67
N ILE A 66 -47.71 -14.50 19.27
CA ILE A 66 -46.62 -13.63 18.81
C ILE A 66 -46.45 -13.81 17.30
N ALA A 67 -46.67 -12.73 16.55
CA ALA A 67 -46.55 -12.63 15.10
C ALA A 67 -45.27 -11.86 14.70
N PRO A 68 -44.14 -12.54 14.43
CA PRO A 68 -42.84 -11.87 14.43
C PRO A 68 -42.49 -11.14 13.13
N PHE A 69 -43.26 -11.35 12.06
CA PHE A 69 -42.90 -10.87 10.71
C PHE A 69 -44.09 -10.14 10.06
N VAL A 70 -44.40 -8.95 10.57
CA VAL A 70 -45.32 -8.02 9.90
C VAL A 70 -44.51 -7.05 9.05
N ILE A 71 -44.80 -6.98 7.74
CA ILE A 71 -44.07 -6.10 6.82
C ILE A 71 -44.35 -4.65 7.20
N ASP A 72 -45.60 -4.22 7.23
CA ASP A 72 -45.91 -2.89 7.70
C ASP A 72 -47.35 -2.87 8.19
N ALA A 73 -47.53 -2.70 9.51
CA ALA A 73 -48.85 -2.73 10.11
C ALA A 73 -49.77 -1.65 9.53
N GLY A 74 -49.24 -0.48 9.16
CA GLY A 74 -50.03 0.58 8.54
C GLY A 74 -50.43 0.24 7.10
N LEU A 75 -49.51 -0.29 6.29
CA LEU A 75 -49.81 -0.67 4.91
C LEU A 75 -50.75 -1.88 4.82
N GLN A 76 -50.65 -2.81 5.77
CA GLN A 76 -51.46 -4.02 5.85
C GLN A 76 -52.79 -3.81 6.59
N GLY A 77 -53.01 -2.61 7.16
CA GLY A 77 -54.24 -2.29 7.89
C GLY A 77 -54.39 -3.02 9.22
N PHE A 78 -53.28 -3.42 9.85
CA PHE A 78 -53.30 -4.14 11.11
C PHE A 78 -53.54 -3.22 12.32
N PRO A 79 -54.21 -3.73 13.38
CA PRO A 79 -54.57 -2.94 14.54
C PRO A 79 -53.35 -2.37 15.27
N LYS A 80 -53.33 -1.06 15.55
CA LYS A 80 -52.26 -0.39 16.31
C LYS A 80 -52.86 0.68 17.23
N LYS A 81 -52.55 0.59 18.52
CA LYS A 81 -52.99 1.55 19.55
C LYS A 81 -51.83 1.88 20.49
N ASP A 82 -51.54 3.18 20.67
CA ASP A 82 -50.49 3.68 21.57
C ASP A 82 -49.10 3.03 21.36
N GLY A 83 -48.77 2.65 20.13
CA GLY A 83 -47.50 2.00 19.80
C GLY A 83 -47.45 0.48 20.06
N ALA A 84 -48.54 -0.12 20.54
CA ALA A 84 -48.74 -1.55 20.69
C ALA A 84 -49.86 -2.07 19.75
N SER A 85 -50.20 -3.36 19.81
CA SER A 85 -51.27 -3.93 18.97
C SER A 85 -52.66 -3.45 19.42
N GLY A 86 -52.86 -3.29 20.75
CA GLY A 86 -54.17 -2.98 21.33
C GLY A 86 -55.20 -4.09 21.23
N VAL A 87 -54.83 -5.28 20.75
CA VAL A 87 -55.72 -6.43 20.53
C VAL A 87 -55.40 -7.51 21.54
N ARG A 88 -56.41 -7.92 22.33
CA ARG A 88 -56.26 -8.91 23.40
C ARG A 88 -55.51 -10.14 22.91
N ASN A 89 -54.45 -10.50 23.64
CA ASN A 89 -53.59 -11.65 23.38
C ASN A 89 -52.79 -11.62 22.06
N LEU A 90 -52.71 -10.48 21.35
CA LEU A 90 -51.90 -10.37 20.14
C LEU A 90 -50.69 -9.47 20.39
N HIS A 91 -49.50 -9.97 20.08
CA HIS A 91 -48.31 -9.16 19.90
C HIS A 91 -47.71 -9.41 18.51
N TYR A 92 -47.25 -8.36 17.84
CA TYR A 92 -46.56 -8.49 16.56
C TYR A 92 -45.35 -7.56 16.46
N LEU A 93 -44.43 -7.86 15.56
CA LEU A 93 -43.33 -6.96 15.22
C LEU A 93 -43.52 -6.44 13.80
N SER A 94 -43.71 -5.13 13.65
CA SER A 94 -43.84 -4.42 12.39
C SER A 94 -42.48 -3.92 11.91
N LEU A 95 -42.12 -4.23 10.66
CA LEU A 95 -40.85 -3.90 10.01
C LEU A 95 -41.03 -2.91 8.84
N PRO A 96 -41.18 -1.59 9.10
CA PRO A 96 -41.61 -0.60 8.10
C PRO A 96 -41.07 -0.82 6.69
N SER A 97 -41.96 -0.71 5.68
CA SER A 97 -41.58 -0.94 4.28
C SER A 97 -40.48 0.01 3.82
N ARG A 98 -39.51 -0.52 3.05
CA ARG A 98 -38.33 0.25 2.58
C ARG A 98 -38.08 0.13 1.09
N LEU A 99 -38.96 -0.55 0.36
CA LEU A 99 -38.74 -0.92 -1.04
C LEU A 99 -38.32 0.27 -1.92
N VAL A 100 -39.03 1.40 -1.82
CA VAL A 100 -38.73 2.62 -2.60
C VAL A 100 -37.35 3.18 -2.25
N GLY A 101 -36.99 3.17 -0.96
CA GLY A 101 -35.67 3.62 -0.49
C GLY A 101 -34.54 2.69 -0.95
N ASP A 102 -34.79 1.39 -0.95
CA ASP A 102 -33.82 0.41 -1.43
C ASP A 102 -33.61 0.49 -2.94
N ILE A 103 -34.68 0.67 -3.73
CA ILE A 103 -34.59 0.85 -5.18
C ILE A 103 -33.86 2.15 -5.53
N ARG A 104 -34.05 3.22 -4.74
CA ARG A 104 -33.27 4.46 -4.87
C ARG A 104 -31.78 4.19 -4.66
N ALA A 105 -31.41 3.53 -3.56
CA ALA A 105 -30.03 3.16 -3.28
C ALA A 105 -29.47 2.23 -4.37
N PHE A 106 -30.28 1.31 -4.89
CA PHE A 106 -29.89 0.43 -5.97
C PHE A 106 -29.55 1.20 -7.26
N ARG A 107 -30.36 2.22 -7.60
CA ARG A 107 -30.12 3.09 -8.77
C ARG A 107 -28.85 3.92 -8.64
N GLU A 108 -28.46 4.28 -7.41
CA GLU A 108 -27.19 4.96 -7.15
C GLU A 108 -25.98 4.05 -7.42
N ILE A 109 -26.11 2.73 -7.24
CA ILE A 109 -25.08 1.74 -7.57
C ILE A 109 -25.01 1.53 -9.08
N VAL A 110 -26.15 1.30 -9.72
CA VAL A 110 -26.28 1.01 -11.16
C VAL A 110 -27.46 1.77 -11.73
N PRO A 111 -27.27 2.61 -12.77
CA PRO A 111 -28.39 3.31 -13.39
C PRO A 111 -29.28 2.32 -14.17
N PHE A 112 -30.59 2.38 -13.92
CA PHE A 112 -31.62 1.67 -14.69
C PHE A 112 -32.88 2.53 -14.79
N ARG A 113 -33.75 2.19 -15.74
CA ARG A 113 -35.11 2.71 -15.95
C ARG A 113 -36.18 1.68 -15.60
N LYS A 114 -35.88 0.39 -15.74
CA LYS A 114 -36.82 -0.71 -15.44
C LYS A 114 -36.29 -1.59 -14.31
N VAL A 115 -37.12 -1.84 -13.30
CA VAL A 115 -36.81 -2.75 -12.19
C VAL A 115 -37.80 -3.89 -12.14
N THR A 116 -37.29 -5.12 -12.12
CA THR A 116 -38.09 -6.33 -11.97
C THR A 116 -38.11 -6.73 -10.50
N LEU A 117 -39.29 -6.73 -9.88
CA LEU A 117 -39.50 -7.16 -8.50
C LEU A 117 -39.88 -8.64 -8.47
N LEU A 118 -39.02 -9.46 -7.86
CA LEU A 118 -39.29 -10.85 -7.55
C LEU A 118 -39.91 -10.95 -6.15
N MET A 119 -41.15 -11.39 -6.05
CA MET A 119 -41.82 -11.52 -4.75
C MET A 119 -42.76 -12.72 -4.72
N ASN A 120 -42.91 -13.32 -3.54
CA ASN A 120 -43.87 -14.40 -3.32
C ASN A 120 -45.31 -13.90 -3.56
N THR A 121 -46.06 -14.61 -4.42
CA THR A 121 -47.43 -14.26 -4.82
C THR A 121 -48.39 -14.15 -3.62
N GLU A 122 -48.30 -15.07 -2.68
CA GLU A 122 -49.18 -15.08 -1.50
C GLU A 122 -48.85 -13.96 -0.54
N VAL A 123 -47.57 -13.55 -0.46
CA VAL A 123 -47.15 -12.39 0.35
C VAL A 123 -47.68 -11.08 -0.24
N VAL A 124 -47.66 -10.91 -1.57
CA VAL A 124 -48.20 -9.72 -2.24
C VAL A 124 -49.68 -9.54 -1.90
N LYS A 125 -50.47 -10.63 -1.88
CA LYS A 125 -51.90 -10.60 -1.57
C LYS A 125 -52.23 -10.13 -0.15
N GLN A 126 -51.29 -10.26 0.79
CA GLN A 126 -51.46 -9.80 2.19
C GLN A 126 -51.20 -8.30 2.38
N ILE A 127 -50.89 -7.56 1.32
CA ILE A 127 -50.60 -6.12 1.37
C ILE A 127 -51.49 -5.39 0.34
N PRO A 128 -52.69 -4.95 0.73
CA PRO A 128 -53.64 -4.30 -0.18
C PRO A 128 -53.01 -3.11 -0.93
N GLY A 129 -53.16 -3.04 -2.25
CA GLY A 129 -52.67 -1.91 -3.07
C GLY A 129 -51.14 -1.71 -3.04
N PHE A 130 -50.36 -2.73 -2.66
CA PHE A 130 -48.89 -2.64 -2.60
C PHE A 130 -48.25 -2.37 -3.96
N VAL A 131 -48.72 -3.07 -5.00
CA VAL A 131 -48.13 -3.00 -6.34
C VAL A 131 -48.41 -1.63 -6.97
N GLU A 132 -49.64 -1.14 -6.82
CA GLU A 132 -50.11 0.14 -7.31
C GLU A 132 -49.35 1.28 -6.65
N ARG A 133 -49.28 1.31 -5.30
CA ARG A 133 -48.54 2.34 -4.55
C ARG A 133 -47.04 2.32 -4.87
N THR A 134 -46.45 1.15 -5.03
CA THR A 134 -45.03 1.04 -5.40
C THR A 134 -44.81 1.52 -6.83
N ARG A 135 -45.71 1.19 -7.76
CA ARG A 135 -45.63 1.63 -9.15
C ARG A 135 -45.76 3.15 -9.27
N GLU A 136 -46.69 3.76 -8.55
CA GLU A 136 -46.86 5.22 -8.48
C GLU A 136 -45.59 5.90 -7.94
N ALA A 137 -45.07 5.45 -6.80
CA ALA A 137 -43.86 6.01 -6.20
C ALA A 137 -42.62 5.88 -7.10
N LEU A 138 -42.53 4.79 -7.88
CA LEU A 138 -41.44 4.59 -8.84
C LEU A 138 -41.63 5.41 -10.12
N GLN A 139 -42.86 5.61 -10.58
CA GLN A 139 -43.17 6.49 -11.72
C GLN A 139 -42.81 7.94 -11.44
N GLU A 140 -43.03 8.44 -10.22
CA GLU A 140 -42.55 9.77 -9.76
C GLU A 140 -41.02 9.90 -9.87
N MET A 141 -40.29 8.78 -9.75
CA MET A 141 -38.84 8.71 -9.92
C MET A 141 -38.40 8.43 -11.38
N GLY A 142 -39.35 8.33 -12.31
CA GLY A 142 -39.11 7.97 -13.71
C GLY A 142 -38.67 6.51 -13.91
N LEU A 143 -39.16 5.60 -13.06
CA LEU A 143 -38.86 4.16 -13.09
C LEU A 143 -40.10 3.33 -13.42
N GLU A 144 -39.91 2.27 -14.20
CA GLU A 144 -40.94 1.28 -14.52
C GLU A 144 -40.78 0.04 -13.63
N LEU A 145 -41.88 -0.41 -13.02
CA LEU A 145 -41.92 -1.61 -12.18
C LEU A 145 -42.56 -2.78 -12.91
N ARG A 146 -41.80 -3.87 -13.04
CA ARG A 146 -42.31 -5.18 -13.48
C ARG A 146 -42.37 -6.13 -12.30
N LEU A 147 -43.56 -6.52 -11.85
CA LEU A 147 -43.71 -7.56 -10.83
C LEU A 147 -43.65 -8.94 -11.48
N VAL A 148 -42.79 -9.82 -10.98
CA VAL A 148 -42.74 -11.23 -11.35
C VAL A 148 -43.04 -12.07 -10.10
N PRO A 149 -44.25 -12.68 -10.03
CA PRO A 149 -44.61 -13.54 -8.91
C PRO A 149 -43.77 -14.81 -8.91
N VAL A 150 -43.25 -15.19 -7.74
CA VAL A 150 -42.41 -16.38 -7.57
C VAL A 150 -43.11 -17.40 -6.67
N GLY A 151 -43.31 -18.62 -7.19
CA GLY A 151 -43.85 -19.76 -6.46
C GLY A 151 -42.77 -20.48 -5.63
N ARG A 152 -42.92 -21.80 -5.46
CA ARG A 152 -41.94 -22.65 -4.75
C ARG A 152 -40.75 -23.12 -5.60
N SER A 153 -40.83 -22.94 -6.92
CA SER A 153 -39.73 -23.22 -7.86
C SER A 153 -39.46 -21.97 -8.70
N ILE A 154 -38.21 -21.81 -9.13
CA ILE A 154 -37.77 -20.76 -10.04
C ILE A 154 -38.00 -21.09 -11.52
N ASP A 155 -38.27 -22.35 -11.88
CA ASP A 155 -38.34 -22.76 -13.30
C ASP A 155 -39.36 -21.94 -14.12
N PRO A 156 -40.57 -21.60 -13.61
CA PRO A 156 -41.54 -20.80 -14.36
C PRO A 156 -41.10 -19.35 -14.62
N ILE A 157 -40.11 -18.85 -13.87
CA ILE A 157 -39.67 -17.44 -13.95
C ILE A 157 -38.35 -17.28 -14.70
N LEU A 158 -37.60 -18.36 -14.96
CA LEU A 158 -36.30 -18.29 -15.63
C LEU A 158 -36.39 -17.69 -17.04
N ASP A 159 -37.46 -18.01 -17.78
CA ASP A 159 -37.73 -17.46 -19.11
C ASP A 159 -38.21 -16.00 -19.03
N LEU A 160 -38.91 -15.62 -17.97
CA LEU A 160 -39.38 -14.25 -17.74
C LEU A 160 -38.24 -13.27 -17.42
N LEU A 161 -37.10 -13.80 -16.97
CA LEU A 161 -35.85 -13.08 -16.73
C LEU A 161 -34.97 -12.95 -18.00
N THR A 162 -35.51 -13.24 -19.19
CA THR A 162 -34.85 -12.99 -20.49
C THR A 162 -35.36 -11.69 -21.11
N GLY A 163 -34.58 -11.09 -22.03
CA GLY A 163 -34.95 -9.86 -22.75
C GLY A 163 -34.55 -8.56 -22.04
N ASP A 164 -35.45 -7.57 -22.03
CA ASP A 164 -35.25 -6.19 -21.55
C ASP A 164 -35.32 -6.07 -20.01
N VAL A 165 -34.52 -6.87 -19.30
CA VAL A 165 -34.40 -6.83 -17.83
C VAL A 165 -33.12 -6.08 -17.46
N GLU A 166 -33.26 -4.85 -16.98
CA GLU A 166 -32.13 -4.00 -16.61
C GLU A 166 -31.66 -4.22 -15.16
N ALA A 167 -32.58 -4.51 -14.23
CA ALA A 167 -32.29 -4.67 -12.81
C ALA A 167 -33.31 -5.56 -12.10
N VAL A 168 -32.87 -6.34 -11.11
CA VAL A 168 -33.72 -7.25 -10.34
C VAL A 168 -33.68 -6.91 -8.85
N TYR A 169 -34.84 -6.65 -8.26
CA TYR A 169 -35.02 -6.56 -6.81
C TYR A 169 -35.62 -7.86 -6.27
N ILE A 170 -34.91 -8.51 -5.37
CA ILE A 170 -35.28 -9.77 -4.74
C ILE A 170 -35.97 -9.45 -3.41
N GLY A 171 -37.30 -9.61 -3.39
CA GLY A 171 -38.12 -9.48 -2.18
C GLY A 171 -38.08 -10.74 -1.32
N THR A 172 -39.15 -11.00 -0.57
CA THR A 172 -39.24 -12.16 0.33
C THR A 172 -39.48 -13.44 -0.47
N LEU A 173 -38.43 -14.25 -0.65
CA LEU A 173 -38.47 -15.55 -1.36
C LEU A 173 -38.15 -16.75 -0.45
N LEU A 174 -38.61 -16.70 0.82
CA LEU A 174 -38.33 -17.72 1.84
C LEU A 174 -38.87 -19.12 1.51
N GLN A 175 -39.77 -19.23 0.53
CA GLN A 175 -40.32 -20.50 0.07
C GLN A 175 -39.38 -21.27 -0.87
N LEU A 176 -38.32 -20.64 -1.39
CA LEU A 176 -37.37 -21.28 -2.29
C LEU A 176 -36.38 -22.15 -1.51
N SER A 177 -35.99 -23.28 -2.11
CA SER A 177 -34.88 -24.09 -1.63
C SER A 177 -33.55 -23.32 -1.76
N SER A 178 -32.53 -23.74 -1.01
CA SER A 178 -31.18 -23.19 -1.19
C SER A 178 -30.69 -23.36 -2.62
N ASP A 179 -30.87 -24.54 -3.21
CA ASP A 179 -30.42 -24.83 -4.57
C ASP A 179 -31.11 -23.95 -5.62
N ASP A 180 -32.43 -23.75 -5.50
CA ASP A 180 -33.16 -22.86 -6.42
C ASP A 180 -32.73 -21.40 -6.27
N PHE A 181 -32.44 -20.95 -5.06
CA PHE A 181 -31.91 -19.60 -4.86
C PHE A 181 -30.52 -19.43 -5.50
N ASP A 182 -29.63 -20.41 -5.35
CA ASP A 182 -28.30 -20.35 -5.97
C ASP A 182 -28.38 -20.40 -7.50
N ARG A 183 -29.29 -21.22 -8.06
CA ARG A 183 -29.59 -21.24 -9.50
C ARG A 183 -30.11 -19.87 -9.99
N LEU A 184 -30.96 -19.20 -9.21
CA LEU A 184 -31.42 -17.84 -9.53
C LEU A 184 -30.25 -16.86 -9.59
N VAL A 185 -29.40 -16.83 -8.56
CA VAL A 185 -28.25 -15.92 -8.50
C VAL A 185 -27.26 -16.20 -9.64
N GLN A 186 -26.98 -17.47 -9.93
CA GLN A 186 -26.13 -17.87 -11.06
C GLN A 186 -26.71 -17.40 -12.39
N THR A 187 -28.02 -17.54 -12.59
CA THR A 187 -28.72 -17.08 -13.80
C THR A 187 -28.58 -15.56 -13.96
N LEU A 188 -28.85 -14.79 -12.90
CA LEU A 188 -28.72 -13.33 -12.93
C LEU A 188 -27.27 -12.91 -13.24
N THR A 189 -26.29 -13.57 -12.61
CA THR A 189 -24.87 -13.29 -12.82
C THR A 189 -24.43 -13.62 -14.25
N ALA A 190 -24.83 -14.78 -14.78
CA ALA A 190 -24.50 -15.21 -16.15
C ALA A 190 -25.11 -14.28 -17.20
N ARG A 191 -26.30 -13.74 -16.93
CA ARG A 191 -26.97 -12.74 -17.77
C ARG A 191 -26.52 -11.30 -17.53
N LYS A 192 -25.55 -11.09 -16.61
CA LYS A 192 -25.04 -9.76 -16.21
C LYS A 192 -26.11 -8.81 -15.68
N ILE A 193 -27.16 -9.36 -15.06
CA ILE A 193 -28.26 -8.57 -14.49
C ILE A 193 -27.91 -8.18 -13.05
N PRO A 194 -27.80 -6.88 -12.72
CA PRO A 194 -27.57 -6.43 -11.36
C PRO A 194 -28.76 -6.80 -10.48
N SER A 195 -28.48 -7.19 -9.23
CA SER A 195 -29.47 -7.70 -8.30
C SER A 195 -29.39 -7.06 -6.91
N PHE A 196 -30.54 -6.82 -6.28
CA PHE A 196 -30.63 -6.20 -4.96
C PHE A 196 -31.50 -7.02 -4.03
N SER A 197 -31.01 -7.32 -2.83
CA SER A 197 -31.71 -8.17 -1.85
C SER A 197 -32.42 -7.35 -0.77
N LEU A 198 -33.69 -7.69 -0.49
CA LEU A 198 -34.41 -7.25 0.71
C LEU A 198 -33.93 -8.00 1.98
N MET A 199 -33.54 -9.26 1.83
CA MET A 199 -33.26 -10.17 2.95
C MET A 199 -31.86 -10.02 3.55
N GLY A 200 -30.99 -9.23 2.90
CA GLY A 200 -29.78 -8.69 3.49
C GLY A 200 -28.51 -9.45 3.13
N VAL A 201 -27.50 -9.26 3.97
CA VAL A 201 -26.09 -9.65 3.70
C VAL A 201 -25.92 -11.15 3.40
N ARG A 202 -26.81 -12.02 3.92
CA ARG A 202 -26.76 -13.47 3.67
C ARG A 202 -26.92 -13.80 2.18
N GLU A 203 -27.81 -13.10 1.48
CA GLU A 203 -28.03 -13.30 0.05
C GLU A 203 -26.93 -12.64 -0.79
N VAL A 204 -26.39 -11.50 -0.32
CA VAL A 204 -25.25 -10.82 -0.97
C VAL A 204 -24.01 -11.70 -0.97
N ARG A 205 -23.74 -12.42 0.13
CA ARG A 205 -22.66 -13.43 0.20
C ARG A 205 -22.86 -14.62 -0.73
N ARG A 206 -24.11 -14.92 -1.12
CA ARG A 206 -24.43 -15.98 -2.10
C ARG A 206 -24.34 -15.51 -3.55
N GLY A 207 -24.03 -14.23 -3.78
CA GLY A 207 -23.75 -13.68 -5.10
C GLY A 207 -24.73 -12.61 -5.59
N VAL A 208 -25.70 -12.18 -4.77
CA VAL A 208 -26.50 -10.98 -5.06
C VAL A 208 -25.59 -9.73 -5.02
N LEU A 209 -25.80 -8.76 -5.92
CA LEU A 209 -24.91 -7.61 -6.05
C LEU A 209 -24.92 -6.72 -4.80
N ALA A 210 -26.09 -6.36 -4.28
CA ALA A 210 -26.15 -5.43 -3.14
C ALA A 210 -27.39 -5.60 -2.24
N THR A 211 -27.35 -4.97 -1.07
CA THR A 211 -28.50 -4.82 -0.16
C THR A 211 -28.33 -3.57 0.71
N LEU A 212 -29.43 -2.97 1.17
CA LEU A 212 -29.44 -1.94 2.22
C LEU A 212 -29.76 -2.53 3.61
N SER A 213 -30.03 -3.83 3.67
CA SER A 213 -30.49 -4.52 4.87
C SER A 213 -29.31 -5.18 5.60
N PRO A 214 -29.01 -4.78 6.86
CA PRO A 214 -28.03 -5.49 7.68
C PRO A 214 -28.53 -6.90 8.03
N ASP A 215 -27.66 -7.75 8.61
CA ASP A 215 -28.15 -9.00 9.20
C ASP A 215 -28.97 -8.70 10.47
N PHE A 216 -30.30 -8.68 10.31
CA PHE A 216 -31.24 -8.31 11.37
C PHE A 216 -31.86 -9.51 12.08
N PHE A 217 -31.66 -10.73 11.56
CA PHE A 217 -32.23 -11.95 12.14
C PHE A 217 -31.80 -12.16 13.60
N PRO A 218 -30.52 -11.99 13.99
CA PRO A 218 -30.14 -12.12 15.41
C PRO A 218 -30.87 -11.12 16.32
N ARG A 219 -31.06 -9.87 15.85
CA ARG A 219 -31.72 -8.81 16.63
C ARG A 219 -33.22 -9.07 16.76
N ILE A 220 -33.89 -9.49 15.69
CA ILE A 220 -35.32 -9.79 15.76
C ILE A 220 -35.56 -11.03 16.61
N THR A 221 -34.75 -12.09 16.49
CA THR A 221 -34.83 -13.28 17.35
C THR A 221 -34.66 -12.94 18.84
N ARG A 222 -33.70 -12.08 19.19
CA ARG A 222 -33.52 -11.59 20.56
C ARG A 222 -34.76 -10.81 21.04
N ARG A 223 -35.30 -9.91 20.21
CA ARG A 223 -36.51 -9.14 20.54
C ARG A 223 -37.71 -10.05 20.78
N ILE A 224 -37.93 -11.04 19.91
CA ILE A 224 -39.00 -12.03 20.06
C ILE A 224 -38.83 -12.80 21.36
N ALA A 225 -37.61 -13.25 21.68
CA ALA A 225 -37.35 -13.98 22.92
C ALA A 225 -37.64 -13.15 24.18
N LEU A 226 -37.24 -11.88 24.19
CA LEU A 226 -37.55 -10.96 25.28
C LEU A 226 -39.05 -10.69 25.42
N ASN A 227 -39.75 -10.50 24.29
CA ASN A 227 -41.21 -10.29 24.31
C ASN A 227 -41.95 -11.57 24.75
N PHE A 228 -41.45 -12.75 24.38
CA PHE A 228 -41.96 -14.03 24.86
C PHE A 228 -41.81 -14.16 26.38
N GLN A 229 -40.63 -13.86 26.91
CA GLN A 229 -40.36 -13.87 28.36
C GLN A 229 -41.26 -12.86 29.11
N LYS A 230 -41.42 -11.64 28.58
CA LYS A 230 -42.34 -10.63 29.14
C LYS A 230 -43.77 -11.16 29.29
N ILE A 231 -44.27 -11.87 28.27
CA ILE A 231 -45.61 -12.48 28.30
C ILE A 231 -45.68 -13.57 29.38
N LEU A 232 -44.65 -14.42 29.50
CA LEU A 232 -44.58 -15.42 30.57
C LEU A 232 -44.54 -14.79 31.97
N LEU A 233 -43.91 -13.62 32.12
CA LEU A 233 -43.89 -12.83 33.36
C LEU A 233 -45.22 -12.10 33.64
N GLY A 234 -46.24 -12.26 32.79
CA GLY A 234 -47.58 -11.69 32.97
C GLY A 234 -47.82 -10.33 32.30
N GLU A 235 -46.85 -9.81 31.53
CA GLU A 235 -47.08 -8.62 30.70
C GLU A 235 -48.06 -8.95 29.57
N LYS A 236 -49.09 -8.12 29.40
CA LYS A 236 -50.15 -8.38 28.42
C LYS A 236 -49.61 -8.21 26.99
N PRO A 237 -49.79 -9.17 26.06
CA PRO A 237 -49.31 -9.05 24.68
C PRO A 237 -49.75 -7.76 23.99
N GLU A 238 -50.98 -7.30 24.26
CA GLU A 238 -51.58 -6.11 23.67
C GLU A 238 -50.89 -4.79 24.03
N THR A 239 -50.08 -4.74 25.10
CA THR A 239 -49.39 -3.53 25.55
C THR A 239 -47.92 -3.46 25.14
N ILE A 240 -47.36 -4.56 24.61
CA ILE A 240 -45.94 -4.62 24.26
C ILE A 240 -45.69 -3.84 22.95
N PRO A 241 -44.69 -2.93 22.90
CA PRO A 241 -44.40 -2.13 21.71
C PRO A 241 -44.12 -2.98 20.46
N VAL A 242 -44.81 -2.67 19.35
CA VAL A 242 -44.78 -3.48 18.11
C VAL A 242 -43.75 -3.01 17.07
N SER A 243 -43.14 -1.84 17.25
CA SER A 243 -42.23 -1.26 16.26
C SER A 243 -40.83 -1.89 16.30
N PHE A 244 -40.31 -2.32 15.14
CA PHE A 244 -38.94 -2.83 15.00
C PHE A 244 -38.14 -2.08 13.93
N ALA A 245 -36.99 -1.53 14.32
CA ALA A 245 -36.08 -0.83 13.42
C ALA A 245 -34.92 -1.75 12.98
N VAL A 246 -34.90 -2.10 11.69
CA VAL A 246 -33.88 -2.99 11.10
C VAL A 246 -32.52 -2.30 10.90
N GLY A 247 -32.48 -0.97 10.81
CA GLY A 247 -31.27 -0.22 10.42
C GLY A 247 -31.09 -0.16 8.91
N LYS A 248 -30.11 0.63 8.45
CA LYS A 248 -29.75 0.80 7.02
C LYS A 248 -28.25 0.61 6.87
N ARG A 249 -27.85 -0.44 6.15
CA ARG A 249 -26.44 -0.73 5.87
C ARG A 249 -26.30 -1.21 4.44
N LEU A 250 -25.78 -0.33 3.59
CA LEU A 250 -25.46 -0.68 2.21
C LEU A 250 -24.31 -1.69 2.22
N THR A 251 -24.50 -2.85 1.61
CA THR A 251 -23.46 -3.86 1.41
C THR A 251 -23.38 -4.20 -0.06
N ILE A 252 -22.17 -4.26 -0.63
CA ILE A 252 -21.95 -4.54 -2.06
C ILE A 252 -20.99 -5.71 -2.21
N ASN A 253 -21.36 -6.68 -3.05
CA ASN A 253 -20.50 -7.76 -3.48
C ASN A 253 -19.68 -7.34 -4.71
N MET A 254 -18.40 -7.06 -4.51
CA MET A 254 -17.53 -6.62 -5.60
C MET A 254 -17.09 -7.78 -6.51
N ALA A 255 -17.10 -9.02 -6.03
CA ALA A 255 -16.92 -10.17 -6.91
C ALA A 255 -18.08 -10.29 -7.91
N THR A 256 -19.33 -10.13 -7.46
CA THR A 256 -20.50 -10.06 -8.34
C THR A 256 -20.40 -8.86 -9.28
N ALA A 257 -20.12 -7.66 -8.75
CA ALA A 257 -19.99 -6.44 -9.56
C ALA A 257 -19.02 -6.62 -10.72
N ARG A 258 -17.84 -7.20 -10.47
CA ARG A 258 -16.85 -7.53 -11.51
C ARG A 258 -17.38 -8.53 -12.54
N ARG A 259 -18.01 -9.63 -12.11
CA ARG A 259 -18.55 -10.67 -13.00
C ARG A 259 -19.64 -10.14 -13.93
N ILE A 260 -20.45 -9.20 -13.47
CA ILE A 260 -21.52 -8.59 -14.27
C ILE A 260 -21.07 -7.32 -15.02
N GLY A 261 -19.83 -6.84 -14.82
CA GLY A 261 -19.29 -5.65 -15.47
C GLY A 261 -19.83 -4.32 -14.90
N VAL A 262 -20.25 -4.31 -13.65
CA VAL A 262 -20.73 -3.12 -12.93
C VAL A 262 -19.59 -2.50 -12.12
N SER A 263 -19.45 -1.19 -12.21
CA SER A 263 -18.52 -0.40 -11.40
C SER A 263 -19.30 0.65 -10.59
N PRO A 264 -19.60 0.38 -9.30
CA PRO A 264 -20.29 1.36 -8.46
C PRO A 264 -19.48 2.66 -8.34
N PRO A 265 -20.14 3.84 -8.27
CA PRO A 265 -19.42 5.09 -8.14
C PRO A 265 -18.67 5.18 -6.80
N PHE A 266 -17.57 5.94 -6.74
CA PHE A 266 -16.77 6.11 -5.51
C PHE A 266 -17.58 6.63 -4.33
N SER A 267 -18.58 7.47 -4.60
CA SER A 267 -19.55 7.90 -3.58
C SER A 267 -20.21 6.67 -2.94
N VAL A 268 -20.75 5.77 -3.73
CA VAL A 268 -21.39 4.55 -3.22
C VAL A 268 -20.39 3.61 -2.54
N LEU A 269 -19.20 3.38 -3.11
CA LEU A 269 -18.19 2.48 -2.53
C LEU A 269 -17.70 2.94 -1.15
N THR A 270 -17.60 4.26 -0.95
CA THR A 270 -17.24 4.82 0.35
C THR A 270 -18.39 4.72 1.37
N GLU A 271 -19.63 4.60 0.89
CA GLU A 271 -20.82 4.39 1.72
C GLU A 271 -21.10 2.92 2.03
N ALA A 272 -20.63 1.98 1.22
CA ALA A 272 -20.96 0.57 1.35
C ALA A 272 -19.99 -0.21 2.25
N ASP A 273 -20.51 -1.19 2.98
CA ASP A 273 -19.74 -2.33 3.46
C ASP A 273 -19.43 -3.22 2.22
N VAL A 274 -18.19 -3.17 1.75
CA VAL A 274 -17.77 -3.93 0.58
C VAL A 274 -17.34 -5.34 0.99
N ILE A 275 -17.88 -6.37 0.32
CA ILE A 275 -17.38 -7.74 0.41
C ILE A 275 -16.65 -8.12 -0.88
N ASP A 276 -15.63 -8.98 -0.74
CA ASP A 276 -14.75 -9.40 -1.82
C ASP A 276 -14.11 -8.21 -2.58
N GLU A 277 -13.66 -7.20 -1.83
CA GLU A 277 -13.02 -5.98 -2.36
C GLU A 277 -11.78 -6.31 -3.21
N GLU A 278 -10.93 -7.21 -2.69
CA GLU A 278 -9.69 -7.63 -3.35
C GLU A 278 -9.94 -8.48 -4.60
N ARG A 279 -9.08 -8.31 -5.60
CA ARG A 279 -9.06 -9.16 -6.80
C ARG A 279 -8.39 -10.49 -6.44
N THR A 280 -9.16 -11.56 -6.37
CA THR A 280 -8.66 -12.91 -6.07
C THR A 280 -7.83 -13.53 -7.20
N GLU A 281 -7.81 -12.93 -8.39
CA GLU A 281 -7.03 -13.37 -9.56
C GLU A 281 -5.57 -12.84 -9.56
N VAL A 282 -5.15 -12.12 -8.52
CA VAL A 282 -3.79 -11.55 -8.44
C VAL A 282 -2.79 -12.63 -8.00
N SER A 283 -1.92 -13.05 -8.92
CA SER A 283 -0.93 -14.11 -8.68
C SER A 283 0.29 -13.66 -7.86
N ARG A 284 0.58 -12.35 -7.85
CA ARG A 284 1.81 -11.82 -7.26
C ARG A 284 1.61 -11.45 -5.79
N ARG A 285 2.28 -12.20 -4.92
CA ARG A 285 2.42 -11.90 -3.49
C ARG A 285 3.79 -11.30 -3.20
N LEU A 286 3.79 -10.15 -2.53
CA LEU A 286 4.97 -9.44 -2.06
C LEU A 286 5.08 -9.57 -0.54
N ASP A 287 6.30 -9.84 -0.10
CA ASP A 287 6.75 -9.73 1.28
C ASP A 287 7.95 -8.79 1.33
N LEU A 288 8.34 -8.37 2.53
CA LEU A 288 9.43 -7.42 2.75
C LEU A 288 10.75 -7.88 2.13
N ARG A 289 11.05 -9.18 2.25
CA ARG A 289 12.28 -9.81 1.73
C ARG A 289 12.33 -9.73 0.20
N ARG A 290 11.25 -10.13 -0.47
CA ARG A 290 11.10 -10.16 -1.92
C ARG A 290 11.14 -8.75 -2.50
N VAL A 291 10.55 -7.78 -1.81
CA VAL A 291 10.61 -6.37 -2.20
C VAL A 291 12.03 -5.84 -2.20
N MET A 292 12.79 -6.01 -1.12
CA MET A 292 14.18 -5.53 -1.07
C MET A 292 15.08 -6.23 -2.11
N ALA A 293 14.91 -7.54 -2.30
CA ALA A 293 15.63 -8.30 -3.31
C ALA A 293 15.34 -7.78 -4.73
N ALA A 294 14.05 -7.61 -5.06
CA ALA A 294 13.62 -7.15 -6.37
C ALA A 294 14.08 -5.70 -6.64
N ALA A 295 14.00 -4.81 -5.64
CA ALA A 295 14.48 -3.43 -5.78
C ALA A 295 15.97 -3.38 -6.12
N VAL A 296 16.82 -4.14 -5.43
CA VAL A 296 18.27 -4.14 -5.73
C VAL A 296 18.59 -4.86 -7.05
N ALA A 297 17.74 -5.77 -7.51
CA ALA A 297 17.93 -6.44 -8.79
C ALA A 297 17.51 -5.56 -9.99
N GLU A 298 16.33 -4.94 -9.91
CA GLU A 298 15.60 -4.39 -11.07
C GLU A 298 15.52 -2.84 -11.10
N ASN A 299 15.90 -2.14 -10.02
CA ASN A 299 15.76 -0.69 -9.97
C ASN A 299 16.61 0.05 -11.02
N LEU A 300 15.98 0.97 -11.75
CA LEU A 300 16.61 1.71 -12.86
C LEU A 300 17.69 2.71 -12.40
N ASP A 301 17.51 3.35 -11.24
CA ASP A 301 18.51 4.30 -10.71
C ASP A 301 19.81 3.54 -10.34
N LEU A 302 19.66 2.34 -9.77
CA LEU A 302 20.80 1.47 -9.46
C LEU A 302 21.45 0.93 -10.74
N ALA A 303 20.67 0.62 -11.78
CA ALA A 303 21.20 0.25 -13.10
C ALA A 303 22.01 1.39 -13.73
N ALA A 304 21.55 2.64 -13.63
CA ALA A 304 22.29 3.81 -14.07
C ALA A 304 23.62 3.97 -13.31
N LYS A 305 23.61 3.82 -11.98
CA LYS A 305 24.85 3.87 -11.17
C LYS A 305 25.82 2.72 -11.50
N ARG A 306 25.33 1.53 -11.84
CA ARG A 306 26.17 0.42 -12.34
C ARG A 306 26.85 0.79 -13.66
N SER A 307 26.13 1.44 -14.58
CA SER A 307 26.70 1.93 -15.84
C SER A 307 27.77 3.01 -15.61
N GLU A 308 27.58 3.91 -14.64
CA GLU A 308 28.59 4.90 -14.24
C GLU A 308 29.89 4.23 -13.74
N VAL A 309 29.77 3.20 -12.90
CA VAL A 309 30.93 2.40 -12.44
C VAL A 309 31.60 1.68 -13.61
N ALA A 310 30.83 1.15 -14.57
CA ALA A 310 31.37 0.50 -15.77
C ALA A 310 32.11 1.49 -16.68
N ALA A 311 31.57 2.69 -16.88
CA ALA A 311 32.22 3.78 -17.61
C ALA A 311 33.53 4.20 -16.94
N GLY A 312 33.54 4.32 -15.60
CA GLY A 312 34.74 4.63 -14.83
C GLY A 312 35.88 3.63 -15.02
N ARG A 313 35.58 2.34 -15.33
CA ARG A 313 36.62 1.36 -15.71
C ARG A 313 37.28 1.72 -17.04
N GLN A 314 36.53 2.29 -17.99
CA GLN A 314 37.09 2.74 -19.27
C GLN A 314 37.98 3.98 -19.10
N ASN A 315 37.71 4.85 -18.12
CA ASN A 315 38.63 5.96 -17.79
C ASN A 315 40.02 5.46 -17.37
N ILE A 316 40.13 4.25 -16.80
CA ILE A 316 41.44 3.63 -16.51
C ILE A 316 42.14 3.23 -17.81
N ASN A 317 41.40 2.67 -18.77
CA ASN A 317 41.94 2.29 -20.08
C ASN A 317 42.33 3.51 -20.91
N GLU A 318 41.54 4.58 -20.85
CA GLU A 318 41.86 5.88 -21.43
C GLU A 318 43.11 6.49 -20.78
N ALA A 319 43.21 6.50 -19.46
CA ALA A 319 44.44 6.96 -18.79
C ALA A 319 45.67 6.11 -19.16
N ARG A 320 45.47 4.80 -19.44
CA ARG A 320 46.54 3.90 -19.91
C ARG A 320 46.93 4.16 -21.36
N SER A 321 46.02 4.62 -22.22
CA SER A 321 46.34 4.87 -23.63
C SER A 321 47.47 5.91 -23.76
N ALA A 322 47.53 6.89 -22.87
CA ALA A 322 48.59 7.90 -22.82
C ALA A 322 50.02 7.32 -22.67
N VAL A 323 50.17 6.10 -22.14
CA VAL A 323 51.46 5.39 -22.02
C VAL A 323 51.62 4.25 -23.03
N LEU A 324 50.71 4.14 -24.00
CA LEU A 324 50.77 3.18 -25.11
C LEU A 324 51.25 3.86 -26.40
N PRO A 325 51.58 3.08 -27.45
CA PRO A 325 52.06 3.66 -28.70
C PRO A 325 50.90 4.32 -29.44
N HIS A 326 51.15 5.52 -29.95
CA HIS A 326 50.23 6.27 -30.79
C HIS A 326 50.78 6.27 -32.22
N LEU A 327 49.93 5.92 -33.18
CA LEU A 327 50.22 5.97 -34.60
C LEU A 327 49.21 6.91 -35.26
N GLY A 328 49.70 8.02 -35.79
CA GLY A 328 48.92 8.99 -36.55
C GLY A 328 49.27 8.94 -38.03
N LEU A 329 48.27 9.09 -38.88
CA LEU A 329 48.47 9.35 -40.30
C LEU A 329 47.87 10.73 -40.58
N SER A 330 48.68 11.64 -41.10
CA SER A 330 48.23 12.95 -41.58
C SER A 330 48.58 13.14 -43.04
N SER A 331 47.80 13.95 -43.73
CA SER A 331 48.15 14.45 -45.06
C SER A 331 47.98 15.96 -45.08
N LEU A 332 48.89 16.64 -45.75
CA LEU A 332 48.90 18.09 -45.87
C LEU A 332 48.96 18.46 -47.35
N GLY A 333 47.91 19.13 -47.81
CA GLY A 333 47.92 19.86 -49.07
C GLY A 333 48.31 21.30 -48.81
N LEU A 334 49.36 21.77 -49.49
CA LEU A 334 49.88 23.12 -49.32
C LEU A 334 49.84 23.82 -50.68
N ILE A 335 49.31 25.05 -50.69
CA ILE A 335 49.36 25.95 -51.84
C ILE A 335 50.01 27.23 -51.37
N VAL A 336 51.02 27.66 -52.11
CA VAL A 336 51.82 28.86 -51.82
C VAL A 336 51.80 29.76 -53.04
N ASP A 337 51.89 31.07 -52.82
CA ASP A 337 51.95 32.05 -53.90
C ASP A 337 53.09 31.72 -54.87
N LYS A 338 52.81 31.95 -56.16
CA LYS A 338 53.69 31.53 -57.26
C LYS A 338 55.07 32.20 -57.18
N ASP A 339 55.11 33.50 -56.90
CA ASP A 339 56.33 34.29 -56.74
C ASP A 339 57.19 33.81 -55.56
N ARG A 340 56.55 33.44 -54.45
CA ARG A 340 57.22 32.81 -53.30
C ARG A 340 57.77 31.43 -53.65
N ALA A 341 57.05 30.64 -54.43
CA ALA A 341 57.52 29.34 -54.90
C ALA A 341 58.68 29.48 -55.90
N GLU A 342 58.65 30.46 -56.81
CA GLU A 342 59.76 30.76 -57.74
C GLU A 342 61.02 31.21 -56.99
N ALA A 343 60.86 32.05 -55.97
CA ALA A 343 61.95 32.51 -55.11
C ALA A 343 62.57 31.39 -54.23
N SER A 344 61.95 30.20 -54.17
CA SER A 344 62.46 29.07 -53.38
C SER A 344 63.59 28.29 -54.07
N PHE A 345 63.86 28.55 -55.36
CA PHE A 345 64.87 27.86 -56.17
C PHE A 345 64.75 26.32 -56.16
N GLY A 346 63.53 25.80 -56.14
CA GLY A 346 63.27 24.35 -56.14
C GLY A 346 63.09 23.73 -54.75
N ASN A 347 63.20 24.52 -53.67
CA ASN A 347 63.00 24.01 -52.31
C ASN A 347 61.52 23.96 -51.88
N GLN A 348 60.63 24.67 -52.59
CA GLN A 348 59.22 24.72 -52.24
C GLN A 348 58.35 24.86 -53.49
N ALA A 349 57.61 23.80 -53.82
CA ALA A 349 56.64 23.81 -54.90
C ALA A 349 55.41 24.68 -54.58
N GLN A 350 54.86 25.33 -55.61
CA GLN A 350 53.63 26.14 -55.52
C GLN A 350 52.43 25.34 -55.00
N ARG A 351 52.35 24.06 -55.38
CA ARG A 351 51.34 23.11 -54.90
C ARG A 351 52.07 21.85 -54.48
N SER A 352 51.83 21.38 -53.27
CA SER A 352 52.36 20.10 -52.80
C SER A 352 51.33 19.32 -52.01
N LEU A 353 51.41 17.99 -52.11
CA LEU A 353 50.67 17.03 -51.32
C LEU A 353 51.67 16.12 -50.64
N SER A 354 51.71 16.17 -49.31
CA SER A 354 52.50 15.26 -48.49
C SER A 354 51.61 14.41 -47.60
N GLY A 355 52.14 13.25 -47.21
CA GLY A 355 51.61 12.43 -46.12
C GLY A 355 52.69 12.19 -45.10
N SER A 356 52.29 12.05 -43.85
CA SER A 356 53.19 11.74 -42.76
C SER A 356 52.54 10.74 -41.81
N LEU A 357 53.31 9.70 -41.49
CA LEU A 357 52.99 8.68 -40.51
C LEU A 357 53.81 8.96 -39.26
N GLN A 358 53.17 9.38 -38.17
CA GLN A 358 53.81 9.68 -36.89
C GLN A 358 53.59 8.55 -35.90
N PHE A 359 54.67 7.93 -35.46
CA PHE A 359 54.69 7.04 -34.32
C PHE A 359 55.23 7.80 -33.09
N SER A 360 54.53 7.69 -31.96
CA SER A 360 55.03 8.21 -30.69
C SER A 360 54.70 7.27 -29.54
N GLN A 361 55.70 7.01 -28.69
CA GLN A 361 55.56 6.17 -27.50
C GLN A 361 56.16 6.91 -26.31
N LEU A 362 55.35 7.10 -25.27
CA LEU A 362 55.81 7.61 -23.99
C LEU A 362 56.49 6.49 -23.22
N LEU A 363 57.81 6.52 -23.07
CA LEU A 363 58.54 5.51 -22.29
C LEU A 363 58.38 5.77 -20.79
N PHE A 364 58.49 7.04 -20.41
CA PHE A 364 58.36 7.44 -19.01
C PHE A 364 57.82 8.87 -18.89
N SER A 365 56.80 9.02 -18.04
CA SER A 365 56.28 10.31 -17.60
C SER A 365 55.59 10.10 -16.27
N GLU A 366 56.10 10.76 -15.23
CA GLU A 366 55.49 10.67 -13.90
C GLU A 366 54.00 11.10 -13.91
N PRO A 367 53.59 12.21 -14.56
CA PRO A 367 52.18 12.56 -14.71
C PRO A 367 51.31 11.48 -15.36
N ALA A 368 51.78 10.83 -16.42
CA ALA A 368 50.99 9.82 -17.13
C ALA A 368 50.77 8.56 -16.28
N TRP A 369 51.83 8.04 -15.65
CA TRP A 369 51.74 6.90 -14.73
C TRP A 369 50.96 7.23 -13.45
N ALA A 370 51.05 8.47 -12.98
CA ALA A 370 50.23 8.96 -11.89
C ALA A 370 48.75 8.92 -12.23
N ASN A 371 48.37 9.40 -13.42
CA ASN A 371 46.98 9.44 -13.85
C ASN A 371 46.36 8.04 -13.87
N VAL A 372 47.07 7.01 -14.35
CA VAL A 372 46.59 5.61 -14.28
C VAL A 372 46.30 5.17 -12.85
N SER A 373 47.17 5.53 -11.91
CA SER A 373 47.01 5.19 -10.49
C SER A 373 45.86 5.98 -9.84
N ILE A 374 45.72 7.26 -10.19
CA ILE A 374 44.62 8.14 -9.75
C ILE A 374 43.29 7.57 -10.22
N GLN A 375 43.15 7.21 -11.51
CA GLN A 375 41.91 6.64 -12.04
C GLN A 375 41.54 5.31 -11.38
N LYS A 376 42.53 4.49 -10.99
CA LYS A 376 42.27 3.26 -10.20
C LYS A 376 41.70 3.57 -8.81
N SER A 377 42.24 4.57 -8.11
CA SER A 377 41.72 5.00 -6.80
C SER A 377 40.33 5.61 -6.94
N LEU A 378 40.09 6.47 -7.92
CA LEU A 378 38.76 7.00 -8.23
C LEU A 378 37.76 5.88 -8.59
N GLN A 379 38.20 4.82 -9.27
CA GLN A 379 37.34 3.68 -9.54
C GLN A 379 36.93 2.92 -8.27
N ARG A 380 37.82 2.79 -7.28
CA ARG A 380 37.47 2.23 -5.96
C ARG A 380 36.44 3.11 -5.24
N SER A 381 36.56 4.43 -5.38
CA SER A 381 35.56 5.37 -4.87
C SER A 381 34.18 5.13 -5.50
N ARG A 382 34.09 5.05 -6.83
CA ARG A 382 32.83 4.76 -7.56
C ARG A 382 32.18 3.44 -7.12
N VAL A 383 32.99 2.41 -6.85
CA VAL A 383 32.48 1.12 -6.35
C VAL A 383 31.88 1.26 -4.95
N ALA A 384 32.54 1.99 -4.05
CA ALA A 384 32.01 2.26 -2.71
C ALA A 384 30.73 3.12 -2.76
N GLU A 385 30.65 4.10 -3.66
CA GLU A 385 29.42 4.87 -3.90
C GLU A 385 28.26 4.03 -4.45
N LEU A 386 28.55 3.04 -5.30
CA LEU A 386 27.54 2.09 -5.75
C LEU A 386 26.99 1.27 -4.59
N GLU A 387 27.85 0.83 -3.66
CA GLU A 387 27.40 0.09 -2.48
C GLU A 387 26.56 0.97 -1.54
N ARG A 388 26.94 2.23 -1.33
CA ARG A 388 26.09 3.22 -0.65
C ARG A 388 24.70 3.29 -1.28
N PHE A 389 24.66 3.47 -2.60
CA PHE A 389 23.41 3.61 -3.34
C PHE A 389 22.56 2.34 -3.29
N ARG A 390 23.20 1.16 -3.28
CA ARG A 390 22.53 -0.13 -3.07
C ARG A 390 21.81 -0.20 -1.73
N LEU A 391 22.48 0.23 -0.65
CA LEU A 391 21.88 0.28 0.69
C LEU A 391 20.74 1.31 0.75
N ASP A 392 20.88 2.47 0.10
CA ASP A 392 19.81 3.48 0.01
C ASP A 392 18.56 2.92 -0.68
N ILE A 393 18.72 2.26 -1.84
CA ILE A 393 17.58 1.67 -2.58
C ILE A 393 16.90 0.56 -1.77
N ALA A 394 17.67 -0.29 -1.10
CA ALA A 394 17.12 -1.35 -0.26
C ALA A 394 16.31 -0.78 0.93
N GLN A 395 16.84 0.23 1.63
CA GLN A 395 16.14 0.89 2.75
C GLN A 395 14.88 1.63 2.28
N ARG A 396 14.93 2.30 1.13
CA ARG A 396 13.75 2.94 0.51
C ARG A 396 12.67 1.92 0.16
N ALA A 397 13.06 0.78 -0.42
CA ALA A 397 12.12 -0.29 -0.76
C ALA A 397 11.46 -0.91 0.48
N ALA A 398 12.24 -1.16 1.54
CA ALA A 398 11.73 -1.62 2.82
C ALA A 398 10.72 -0.62 3.42
N THR A 399 11.09 0.66 3.47
CA THR A 399 10.25 1.73 3.98
C THR A 399 8.96 1.88 3.16
N ALA A 400 9.05 1.85 1.82
CA ALA A 400 7.88 1.93 0.94
C ALA A 400 6.90 0.77 1.18
N TYR A 401 7.41 -0.45 1.37
CA TYR A 401 6.59 -1.61 1.71
C TYR A 401 5.87 -1.44 3.06
N LEU A 402 6.59 -1.03 4.10
CA LEU A 402 6.00 -0.76 5.42
C LEU A 402 4.98 0.38 5.36
N GLN A 403 5.21 1.41 4.53
CA GLN A 403 4.25 2.49 4.31
C GLN A 403 2.95 2.02 3.65
N ILE A 404 2.99 1.00 2.78
CA ILE A 404 1.77 0.37 2.22
C ILE A 404 1.00 -0.36 3.31
N LEU A 405 1.66 -1.19 4.11
CA LEU A 405 1.02 -1.91 5.22
C LEU A 405 0.40 -0.94 6.23
N ARG A 406 1.11 0.15 6.54
CA ARG A 406 0.62 1.26 7.36
C ARG A 406 -0.61 1.91 6.74
N ALA A 407 -0.56 2.26 5.45
CA ALA A 407 -1.68 2.90 4.76
C ALA A 407 -2.93 2.00 4.71
N LYS A 408 -2.76 0.70 4.49
CA LYS A 408 -3.84 -0.31 4.56
C LYS A 408 -4.46 -0.37 5.94
N THR A 409 -3.63 -0.38 6.99
CA THR A 409 -4.09 -0.37 8.38
C THR A 409 -4.86 0.92 8.70
N PHE A 410 -4.34 2.06 8.25
CA PHE A 410 -4.99 3.37 8.44
C PHE A 410 -6.35 3.44 7.74
N GLU A 411 -6.44 2.96 6.50
CA GLU A 411 -7.71 2.86 5.76
C GLU A 411 -8.70 1.95 6.50
N ARG A 412 -8.26 0.81 7.03
CA ARG A 412 -9.11 -0.09 7.81
C ARG A 412 -9.67 0.59 9.06
N VAL A 413 -8.84 1.27 9.85
CA VAL A 413 -9.28 1.99 11.06
C VAL A 413 -10.28 3.10 10.71
N GLN A 414 -10.05 3.85 9.64
CA GLN A 414 -10.99 4.88 9.16
C GLN A 414 -12.33 4.27 8.71
N LYS A 415 -12.30 3.14 7.98
CA LYS A 415 -13.50 2.39 7.59
C LYS A 415 -14.28 1.91 8.83
N GLU A 416 -13.58 1.42 9.85
CA GLU A 416 -14.19 1.01 11.12
C GLU A 416 -14.82 2.18 11.88
N ASN A 417 -14.17 3.35 11.91
CA ASN A 417 -14.72 4.55 12.55
C ASN A 417 -16.01 5.03 11.87
N LEU A 418 -16.00 5.12 10.53
CA LEU A 418 -17.19 5.45 9.74
C LEU A 418 -18.34 4.47 10.03
N LYS A 419 -18.02 3.18 10.20
CA LYS A 419 -19.02 2.17 10.57
C LYS A 419 -19.60 2.39 11.97
N ARG A 420 -18.79 2.81 12.94
CA ARG A 420 -19.24 3.17 14.29
C ARG A 420 -20.13 4.43 14.26
N ALA A 421 -19.71 5.49 13.57
CA ALA A 421 -20.50 6.72 13.41
C ALA A 421 -21.90 6.45 12.83
N ARG A 422 -22.00 5.54 11.85
CA ARG A 422 -23.30 5.08 11.32
C ARG A 422 -24.16 4.38 12.37
N SER A 423 -23.56 3.51 13.18
CA SER A 423 -24.28 2.84 14.27
C SER A 423 -24.81 3.85 15.29
N HIS A 424 -24.05 4.91 15.58
CA HIS A 424 -24.51 5.98 16.47
C HIS A 424 -25.57 6.87 15.85
N LEU A 425 -25.52 7.15 14.54
CA LEU A 425 -26.61 7.80 13.81
C LEU A 425 -27.91 6.99 13.90
N GLU A 426 -27.83 5.67 13.74
CA GLU A 426 -29.01 4.80 13.90
C GLU A 426 -29.61 4.92 15.30
N LEU A 427 -28.76 4.90 16.33
CA LEU A 427 -29.20 5.10 17.71
C LEU A 427 -29.84 6.49 17.92
N ALA A 428 -29.24 7.54 17.38
CA ALA A 428 -29.78 8.91 17.46
C ALA A 428 -31.15 9.03 16.77
N ARG A 429 -31.32 8.42 15.58
CA ARG A 429 -32.61 8.38 14.87
C ARG A 429 -33.68 7.60 15.64
N VAL A 430 -33.31 6.50 16.29
CA VAL A 430 -34.25 5.76 17.15
C VAL A 430 -34.69 6.64 18.31
N ARG A 431 -33.75 7.33 18.98
CA ARG A 431 -34.05 8.26 20.08
C ARG A 431 -34.92 9.45 19.65
N GLU A 432 -34.69 9.98 18.45
CA GLU A 432 -35.52 11.06 17.89
C GLU A 432 -36.95 10.59 17.62
N ALA A 433 -37.13 9.40 17.03
CA ALA A 433 -38.44 8.82 16.75
C ALA A 433 -39.29 8.55 18.02
N ILE A 434 -38.64 8.34 19.17
CA ILE A 434 -39.32 8.18 20.48
C ILE A 434 -39.36 9.49 21.29
N GLY A 435 -38.90 10.62 20.74
CA GLY A 435 -38.94 11.94 21.37
C GLY A 435 -37.85 12.21 22.42
N TYR A 436 -36.85 11.32 22.57
CA TYR A 436 -35.75 11.41 23.55
C TYR A 436 -34.49 12.15 23.04
N SER A 437 -34.49 12.59 21.79
CA SER A 437 -33.36 13.29 21.14
C SER A 437 -33.88 14.34 20.17
N ARG A 438 -33.08 15.39 19.95
CA ARG A 438 -33.43 16.49 19.03
C ARG A 438 -32.95 16.17 17.62
N ARG A 439 -33.66 16.66 16.60
CA ARG A 439 -33.23 16.55 15.19
C ARG A 439 -31.84 17.15 14.91
N SER A 440 -31.39 18.09 15.75
CA SER A 440 -30.00 18.61 15.72
C SER A 440 -28.95 17.54 15.99
N GLU A 441 -29.22 16.53 16.82
CA GLU A 441 -28.30 15.41 17.07
C GLU A 441 -28.13 14.54 15.81
N VAL A 442 -29.23 14.29 15.09
CA VAL A 442 -29.21 13.56 13.82
C VAL A 442 -28.32 14.29 12.81
N TYR A 443 -28.47 15.62 12.69
CA TYR A 443 -27.64 16.42 11.79
C TYR A 443 -26.16 16.44 12.18
N ARG A 444 -25.82 16.39 13.48
CA ARG A 444 -24.43 16.29 13.93
C ARG A 444 -23.80 14.97 13.50
N TRP A 445 -24.51 13.84 13.67
CA TRP A 445 -24.03 12.55 13.18
C TRP A 445 -23.94 12.48 11.65
N GLU A 446 -24.86 13.11 10.93
CA GLU A 446 -24.77 13.23 9.46
C GLU A 446 -23.55 14.03 9.03
N SER A 447 -23.22 15.11 9.74
CA SER A 447 -21.98 15.87 9.54
C SER A 447 -20.72 15.04 9.85
N GLU A 448 -20.75 14.26 10.95
CA GLU A 448 -19.61 13.42 11.34
C GLU A 448 -19.33 12.32 10.32
N ILE A 449 -20.38 11.64 9.83
CA ILE A 449 -20.28 10.64 8.76
C ILE A 449 -19.68 11.25 7.49
N ALA A 450 -20.04 12.50 7.15
CA ALA A 450 -19.45 13.18 6.01
C ALA A 450 -17.95 13.48 6.21
N ASN A 451 -17.52 13.79 7.44
CA ASN A 451 -16.10 13.95 7.78
C ASN A 451 -15.34 12.63 7.72
N ASP A 452 -15.86 11.58 8.34
CA ASP A 452 -15.30 10.23 8.33
C ASP A 452 -15.12 9.68 6.92
N ARG A 453 -16.10 9.94 6.04
CA ARG A 453 -16.03 9.55 4.64
C ARG A 453 -14.87 10.23 3.90
N LYS A 454 -14.65 11.52 4.12
CA LYS A 454 -13.45 12.22 3.58
C LYS A 454 -12.17 11.55 4.09
N GLY A 455 -12.15 11.14 5.36
CA GLY A 455 -11.06 10.39 5.98
C GLY A 455 -10.75 9.08 5.25
N VAL A 456 -11.77 8.25 4.99
CA VAL A 456 -11.65 6.99 4.23
C VAL A 456 -11.15 7.23 2.81
N ILE A 457 -11.69 8.21 2.09
CA ILE A 457 -11.27 8.54 0.72
C ILE A 457 -9.79 8.93 0.69
N ARG A 458 -9.36 9.78 1.62
CA ARG A 458 -7.96 10.20 1.72
C ARG A 458 -7.04 9.03 2.07
N ALA A 459 -7.47 8.16 2.99
CA ALA A 459 -6.70 6.97 3.36
C ALA A 459 -6.53 6.01 2.17
N ASN A 460 -7.59 5.81 1.38
CA ASN A 460 -7.53 5.01 0.16
C ASN A 460 -6.58 5.61 -0.90
N ALA A 461 -6.66 6.92 -1.14
CA ALA A 461 -5.74 7.62 -2.04
C ALA A 461 -4.28 7.49 -1.59
N ASN A 462 -4.01 7.65 -0.28
CA ASN A 462 -2.67 7.48 0.29
C ASN A 462 -2.14 6.05 0.12
N ARG A 463 -3.00 5.03 0.29
CA ARG A 463 -2.63 3.63 0.01
C ARG A 463 -2.23 3.45 -1.45
N ASN A 464 -3.04 3.94 -2.39
CA ASN A 464 -2.77 3.78 -3.82
C ASN A 464 -1.45 4.49 -4.22
N LEU A 465 -1.18 5.68 -3.66
CA LEU A 465 0.08 6.39 -3.88
C LEU A 465 1.29 5.63 -3.35
N ALA A 466 1.17 4.99 -2.18
CA ALA A 466 2.24 4.15 -1.62
C ALA A 466 2.51 2.90 -2.49
N GLU A 467 1.45 2.30 -3.05
CA GLU A 467 1.56 1.16 -3.97
C GLU A 467 2.25 1.57 -5.29
N ILE A 468 1.93 2.76 -5.84
CA ILE A 468 2.58 3.32 -7.03
C ILE A 468 4.08 3.55 -6.80
N GLU A 469 4.46 4.12 -5.65
CA GLU A 469 5.87 4.35 -5.33
C GLU A 469 6.66 3.04 -5.22
N LEU A 470 6.07 2.00 -4.62
CA LEU A 470 6.70 0.69 -4.59
C LEU A 470 6.87 0.11 -6.00
N ASN A 471 5.83 0.18 -6.85
CA ASN A 471 5.93 -0.29 -8.23
C ASN A 471 7.03 0.46 -9.01
N ARG A 472 7.19 1.77 -8.79
CA ARG A 472 8.29 2.56 -9.37
C ARG A 472 9.66 2.04 -8.93
N LEU A 473 9.86 1.78 -7.63
CA LEU A 473 11.11 1.25 -7.09
C LEU A 473 11.44 -0.14 -7.63
N LEU A 474 10.42 -0.97 -7.83
CA LEU A 474 10.52 -2.34 -8.36
C LEU A 474 10.56 -2.41 -9.89
N HIS A 475 10.58 -1.27 -10.59
CA HIS A 475 10.51 -1.18 -12.05
C HIS A 475 9.32 -1.98 -12.63
N ARG A 476 8.11 -1.68 -12.13
CA ARG A 476 6.85 -2.27 -12.57
C ARG A 476 5.91 -1.21 -13.13
N PRO A 477 4.89 -1.60 -13.94
CA PRO A 477 3.79 -0.70 -14.28
C PRO A 477 3.22 -0.08 -13.00
N LEU A 478 3.04 1.24 -13.02
CA LEU A 478 2.77 2.02 -11.79
C LEU A 478 1.52 1.54 -11.04
N GLU A 479 0.50 1.07 -11.76
CA GLU A 479 -0.76 0.58 -11.20
C GLU A 479 -0.91 -0.96 -11.29
N GLU A 480 0.19 -1.71 -11.44
CA GLU A 480 0.16 -3.17 -11.35
C GLU A 480 -0.37 -3.60 -9.97
N ALA A 481 -1.44 -4.41 -9.95
CA ALA A 481 -2.01 -4.92 -8.71
C ALA A 481 -1.17 -6.06 -8.11
N PHE A 482 -1.01 -6.06 -6.78
CA PHE A 482 -0.31 -7.11 -6.04
C PHE A 482 -0.95 -7.33 -4.66
N LEU A 483 -0.67 -8.48 -4.06
CA LEU A 483 -1.06 -8.80 -2.69
C LEU A 483 0.14 -8.62 -1.76
N THR A 484 -0.11 -8.09 -0.57
CA THR A 484 0.91 -7.89 0.47
C THR A 484 0.71 -8.91 1.58
N GLN A 485 1.81 -9.42 2.12
CA GLN A 485 1.79 -10.23 3.34
C GLN A 485 2.01 -9.34 4.57
N GLU A 486 1.23 -9.55 5.63
CA GLU A 486 1.44 -8.83 6.89
C GLU A 486 2.84 -9.13 7.45
N THR A 487 3.48 -8.09 7.99
CA THR A 487 4.80 -8.15 8.62
C THR A 487 4.65 -7.73 10.08
N ASP A 488 5.18 -8.54 11.00
CA ASP A 488 5.21 -8.25 12.43
C ASP A 488 6.67 -8.10 12.94
N LEU A 489 6.83 -7.87 14.24
CA LEU A 489 8.16 -7.74 14.87
C LEU A 489 8.99 -9.03 14.78
N ASN A 490 8.39 -10.18 14.46
CA ASN A 490 9.05 -11.48 14.42
C ASN A 490 9.48 -11.89 12.99
N ASP A 491 9.26 -11.05 11.97
CA ASP A 491 9.65 -11.36 10.60
C ASP A 491 11.16 -11.69 10.50
N PRO A 492 11.55 -12.87 9.99
CA PRO A 492 12.94 -13.31 9.91
C PRO A 492 13.89 -12.41 9.09
N ALA A 493 13.34 -11.51 8.27
CA ALA A 493 14.10 -10.51 7.54
C ALA A 493 14.56 -9.32 8.42
N LEU A 494 13.96 -9.14 9.60
CA LEU A 494 14.22 -8.04 10.52
C LEU A 494 15.25 -8.40 11.59
N LEU A 495 16.01 -7.40 12.04
CA LEU A 495 16.90 -7.53 13.20
C LEU A 495 16.15 -7.84 14.51
N THR A 496 14.85 -7.53 14.58
CA THR A 496 13.97 -7.78 15.74
C THR A 496 13.57 -9.23 15.91
N SER A 497 13.68 -10.05 14.85
CA SER A 497 13.33 -11.48 14.89
C SER A 497 14.03 -12.24 16.01
N GLN A 498 15.25 -11.81 16.36
CA GLN A 498 15.96 -12.29 17.52
C GLN A 498 15.67 -11.36 18.70
N GLN A 499 14.52 -11.51 19.36
CA GLN A 499 14.01 -10.68 20.47
C GLN A 499 15.10 -10.17 21.46
N ALA A 500 16.21 -10.89 21.61
CA ALA A 500 17.48 -10.44 22.19
C ALA A 500 17.90 -8.99 21.83
N PHE A 501 17.74 -8.51 20.59
CA PHE A 501 18.15 -7.16 20.20
C PHE A 501 17.29 -6.06 20.84
N LEU A 502 15.99 -6.32 21.04
CA LEU A 502 15.04 -5.35 21.61
C LEU A 502 15.30 -5.04 23.09
N VAL A 503 15.99 -5.94 23.79
CA VAL A 503 16.26 -5.82 25.22
C VAL A 503 17.28 -4.71 25.51
N TYR A 504 18.20 -4.44 24.59
CA TYR A 504 19.23 -3.40 24.77
C TYR A 504 18.68 -1.97 24.78
N PHE A 505 17.39 -1.78 24.44
CA PHE A 505 16.70 -0.48 24.53
C PHE A 505 16.06 -0.23 25.91
N ASN A 506 16.00 -1.22 26.80
CA ASN A 506 15.21 -1.14 28.03
C ASN A 506 15.87 -0.36 29.16
N ASP A 507 17.21 -0.31 29.20
CA ASP A 507 17.92 0.39 30.27
C ASP A 507 18.95 1.39 29.73
N PRO A 508 19.18 2.52 30.43
CA PRO A 508 20.06 3.59 29.94
C PRO A 508 21.51 3.15 29.71
N LEU A 509 22.02 2.21 30.52
CA LEU A 509 23.42 1.79 30.46
C LEU A 509 23.65 0.87 29.25
N SER A 510 22.85 -0.18 29.10
CA SER A 510 22.89 -1.06 27.92
C SER A 510 22.65 -0.28 26.64
N PHE A 511 21.70 0.67 26.65
CA PHE A 511 21.43 1.49 25.47
C PHE A 511 22.61 2.40 25.12
N LYS A 512 23.31 2.97 26.12
CA LYS A 512 24.57 3.69 25.89
C LYS A 512 25.62 2.78 25.26
N THR A 513 25.87 1.61 25.83
CA THR A 513 26.89 0.67 25.35
C THR A 513 26.57 0.15 23.95
N LEU A 514 25.30 -0.14 23.65
CA LEU A 514 24.85 -0.50 22.30
C LEU A 514 25.17 0.59 21.29
N ARG A 515 24.86 1.85 21.60
CA ARG A 515 25.16 2.98 20.69
C ARG A 515 26.65 3.12 20.41
N GLU A 516 27.50 2.99 21.43
CA GLU A 516 28.94 3.05 21.26
C GLU A 516 29.45 1.93 20.33
N PHE A 517 28.96 0.70 20.53
CA PHE A 517 29.25 -0.41 19.64
C PHE A 517 28.80 -0.16 18.20
N MET A 518 27.56 0.31 18.02
CA MET A 518 26.98 0.60 16.70
C MET A 518 27.74 1.70 15.95
N VAL A 519 28.25 2.72 16.66
CA VAL A 519 29.11 3.76 16.07
C VAL A 519 30.43 3.14 15.58
N GLN A 520 31.08 2.31 16.38
CA GLN A 520 32.33 1.65 15.96
C GLN A 520 32.13 0.75 14.73
N VAL A 521 31.04 -0.03 14.71
CA VAL A 521 30.69 -0.86 13.56
C VAL A 521 30.39 0.00 12.34
N GLY A 522 29.61 1.07 12.51
CA GLY A 522 29.17 1.93 11.41
C GLY A 522 30.31 2.71 10.76
N LEU A 523 31.21 3.30 11.54
CA LEU A 523 32.39 4.00 11.01
C LEU A 523 33.33 3.07 10.24
N LYS A 524 33.40 1.79 10.61
CA LYS A 524 34.22 0.79 9.90
C LYS A 524 33.54 0.24 8.65
N ALA A 525 32.21 0.13 8.65
CA ALA A 525 31.45 -0.45 7.55
C ALA A 525 31.03 0.57 6.47
N SER A 526 31.02 1.87 6.78
CA SER A 526 30.49 2.94 5.91
C SER A 526 31.14 2.95 4.51
N PRO A 527 30.35 2.70 3.45
CA PRO A 527 30.83 2.86 2.08
C PRO A 527 31.16 4.32 1.73
N GLU A 528 30.51 5.28 2.38
CA GLU A 528 30.78 6.71 2.18
C GLU A 528 32.19 7.10 2.62
N LEU A 529 32.65 6.58 3.77
CA LEU A 529 34.03 6.80 4.22
C LEU A 529 35.04 6.11 3.31
N HIS A 530 34.75 4.88 2.86
CA HIS A 530 35.62 4.18 1.90
C HIS A 530 35.75 4.90 0.55
N ALA A 531 34.69 5.57 0.10
CA ALA A 531 34.72 6.42 -1.10
C ALA A 531 35.66 7.62 -0.91
N PHE A 532 35.55 8.30 0.23
CA PHE A 532 36.45 9.41 0.60
C PHE A 532 37.90 8.96 0.79
N ASP A 533 38.15 7.82 1.43
CA ASP A 533 39.49 7.23 1.58
C ASP A 533 40.14 6.96 0.22
N SER A 534 39.36 6.47 -0.73
CA SER A 534 39.81 6.25 -2.10
C SER A 534 40.08 7.56 -2.85
N ALA A 535 39.28 8.61 -2.61
CA ALA A 535 39.51 9.95 -3.16
C ALA A 535 40.77 10.62 -2.57
N ILE A 536 41.00 10.49 -1.27
CA ILE A 536 42.23 10.93 -0.59
C ILE A 536 43.44 10.24 -1.19
N ALA A 537 43.39 8.91 -1.35
CA ALA A 537 44.48 8.15 -1.98
C ALA A 537 44.78 8.60 -3.42
N ALA A 538 43.75 9.03 -4.16
CA ALA A 538 43.90 9.62 -5.49
C ALA A 538 44.62 10.99 -5.41
N LYS A 539 44.19 11.86 -4.50
CA LYS A 539 44.78 13.19 -4.31
C LYS A 539 46.21 13.15 -3.78
N GLU A 540 46.52 12.24 -2.86
CA GLU A 540 47.89 11.96 -2.43
C GLU A 540 48.79 11.54 -3.59
N ARG A 541 48.27 10.70 -4.50
CA ARG A 541 49.03 10.27 -5.68
C ARG A 541 49.30 11.45 -6.62
N GLU A 542 48.36 12.37 -6.74
CA GLU A 542 48.50 13.61 -7.50
C GLU A 542 49.55 14.55 -6.87
N LEU A 543 49.51 14.77 -5.55
CA LEU A 543 50.51 15.57 -4.84
C LEU A 543 51.92 14.98 -4.97
N ARG A 544 52.06 13.65 -4.85
CA ARG A 544 53.33 12.94 -5.11
C ARG A 544 53.82 13.16 -6.54
N SER A 545 52.91 13.11 -7.53
CA SER A 545 53.25 13.39 -8.94
C SER A 545 53.73 14.83 -9.13
N ALA A 546 53.00 15.81 -8.59
CA ALA A 546 53.35 17.22 -8.65
C ALA A 546 54.72 17.50 -8.00
N THR A 547 55.05 16.80 -6.92
CA THR A 547 56.35 16.90 -6.23
C THR A 547 57.48 16.24 -7.01
N ARG A 548 57.23 15.07 -7.62
CA ARG A 548 58.23 14.37 -8.44
C ARG A 548 58.50 15.07 -9.77
N ARG A 549 57.55 15.84 -10.30
CA ARG A 549 57.73 16.66 -11.53
C ARG A 549 58.90 17.66 -11.41
N PHE A 550 59.43 17.90 -10.21
CA PHE A 550 60.64 18.73 -9.99
C PHE A 550 61.92 18.14 -10.52
N TRP A 551 62.01 16.83 -10.63
CA TRP A 551 63.25 16.15 -10.98
C TRP A 551 63.04 14.93 -11.88
N SER A 552 61.80 14.58 -12.19
CA SER A 552 61.48 13.49 -13.11
C SER A 552 61.48 13.98 -14.57
N PRO A 553 62.29 13.38 -15.45
CA PRO A 553 62.20 13.64 -16.87
C PRO A 553 60.95 13.03 -17.50
N THR A 554 60.55 13.59 -18.63
CA THR A 554 59.70 12.91 -19.59
C THR A 554 60.60 12.31 -20.68
N VAL A 555 60.42 11.01 -20.94
CA VAL A 555 61.17 10.25 -21.93
C VAL A 555 60.19 9.67 -22.94
N ALA A 556 60.38 9.96 -24.22
CA ALA A 556 59.55 9.45 -25.30
C ALA A 556 60.39 9.03 -26.51
N VAL A 557 59.88 8.07 -27.28
CA VAL A 557 60.39 7.72 -28.61
C VAL A 557 59.42 8.29 -29.63
N GLN A 558 59.96 8.90 -30.67
CA GLN A 558 59.20 9.43 -31.79
C GLN A 558 59.83 8.95 -33.09
N ALA A 559 59.00 8.49 -34.01
CA ALA A 559 59.40 8.22 -35.38
C ALA A 559 58.42 8.90 -36.33
N GLU A 560 58.92 9.54 -37.37
CA GLU A 560 58.10 10.20 -38.38
C GLU A 560 58.59 9.77 -39.76
N LEU A 561 57.67 9.22 -40.55
CA LEU A 561 57.87 8.90 -41.96
C LEU A 561 57.05 9.89 -42.78
N THR A 562 57.70 10.76 -43.54
CA THR A 562 57.05 11.76 -44.38
C THR A 562 57.32 11.44 -45.85
N GLY A 563 56.27 11.38 -46.65
CA GLY A 563 56.34 11.17 -48.10
C GLY A 563 55.75 12.36 -48.86
N LEU A 564 56.44 12.83 -49.90
CA LEU A 564 55.92 13.78 -50.88
C LEU A 564 55.25 12.99 -52.01
N PHE A 565 53.94 13.13 -52.18
CA PHE A 565 53.16 12.33 -53.14
C PHE A 565 52.91 13.05 -54.46
N ALA A 566 52.72 14.37 -54.42
CA ALA A 566 52.54 15.17 -55.61
C ALA A 566 53.11 16.56 -55.40
N GLU A 567 53.73 17.10 -56.44
CA GLU A 567 54.20 18.48 -56.51
C GLU A 567 53.88 19.07 -57.88
N GLY A 568 53.60 20.36 -57.93
CA GLY A 568 53.22 21.03 -59.17
C GLY A 568 53.26 22.55 -59.10
N GLY A 569 53.31 23.17 -60.28
CA GLY A 569 53.41 24.63 -60.42
C GLY A 569 54.85 25.14 -60.34
N ALA A 570 55.00 26.44 -60.09
CA ALA A 570 56.32 27.06 -60.01
C ALA A 570 57.12 26.56 -58.78
N GLY A 571 58.45 26.63 -58.83
CA GLY A 571 59.30 26.16 -57.72
C GLY A 571 59.49 24.65 -57.60
N THR A 572 59.02 23.85 -58.58
CA THR A 572 59.24 22.38 -58.66
C THR A 572 60.56 21.99 -59.32
N SER A 573 61.13 22.89 -60.12
CA SER A 573 62.42 22.68 -60.78
C SER A 573 63.54 23.24 -59.93
N GLY A 574 64.55 22.43 -59.62
CA GLY A 574 65.77 22.86 -58.93
C GLY A 574 66.55 23.92 -59.71
N LEU A 575 67.56 24.53 -59.08
CA LEU A 575 68.45 25.51 -59.71
C LEU A 575 69.07 24.97 -61.00
N GLN A 576 68.64 25.49 -62.16
CA GLN A 576 69.20 25.11 -63.46
C GLN A 576 70.41 26.02 -63.78
N LEU A 577 71.61 25.46 -63.70
CA LEU A 577 72.83 26.13 -64.17
C LEU A 577 72.97 25.99 -65.69
N PRO A 578 73.62 26.95 -66.37
CA PRO A 578 73.90 26.84 -67.80
C PRO A 578 74.73 25.58 -68.12
N PRO A 579 74.57 24.97 -69.32
CA PRO A 579 75.17 23.68 -69.68
C PRO A 579 76.70 23.60 -69.61
N SER A 580 77.38 24.75 -69.46
CA SER A 580 78.83 24.88 -69.40
C SER A 580 79.46 24.51 -68.04
N LEU A 581 78.66 24.24 -67.00
CA LEU A 581 79.14 23.84 -65.68
C LEU A 581 78.54 22.47 -65.29
N PRO A 582 79.34 21.37 -65.26
CA PRO A 582 78.84 20.02 -64.96
C PRO A 582 78.73 19.79 -63.45
N ILE A 583 77.97 20.65 -62.77
CA ILE A 583 77.73 20.55 -61.32
C ILE A 583 76.30 20.04 -61.13
N ALA A 584 76.15 18.75 -60.78
CA ALA A 584 74.88 18.18 -60.42
C ALA A 584 74.66 18.30 -58.90
N PHE A 585 73.55 18.91 -58.49
CA PHE A 585 73.15 18.92 -57.09
C PHE A 585 72.36 17.66 -56.74
N PRO A 586 72.64 16.99 -55.61
CA PRO A 586 71.82 15.88 -55.13
C PRO A 586 70.39 16.36 -54.89
N GLN A 587 69.40 15.65 -55.43
CA GLN A 587 68.00 15.89 -55.07
C GLN A 587 67.65 15.09 -53.82
N PRO A 588 66.96 15.70 -52.84
CA PRO A 588 66.49 14.97 -51.67
C PRO A 588 65.48 13.89 -52.10
N ASP A 589 65.48 12.77 -51.39
CA ASP A 589 64.49 11.71 -51.59
C ASP A 589 63.09 12.23 -51.22
N ASN A 590 62.07 11.76 -51.94
CA ASN A 590 60.66 12.08 -51.69
C ASN A 590 60.13 11.41 -50.41
N THR A 591 60.93 10.53 -49.78
CA THR A 591 60.64 9.90 -48.49
C THR A 591 61.68 10.29 -47.45
N ASN A 592 61.22 10.80 -46.30
CA ASN A 592 62.07 11.13 -45.16
C ASN A 592 61.66 10.32 -43.94
N VAL A 593 62.64 9.76 -43.22
CA VAL A 593 62.45 9.01 -41.98
C VAL A 593 63.27 9.65 -40.87
N ASN A 594 62.58 10.11 -39.83
CA ASN A 594 63.19 10.63 -38.62
C ASN A 594 62.91 9.67 -37.46
N LEU A 595 63.94 9.22 -36.75
CA LEU A 595 63.83 8.49 -35.49
C LEU A 595 64.56 9.27 -34.39
N GLY A 596 63.87 9.54 -33.28
CA GLY A 596 64.43 10.34 -32.19
C GLY A 596 63.96 9.90 -30.81
N PHE A 597 64.85 10.03 -29.84
CA PHE A 597 64.52 9.98 -28.42
C PHE A 597 64.37 11.41 -27.90
N ARG A 598 63.25 11.69 -27.24
CA ARG A 598 62.98 12.99 -26.62
C ARG A 598 63.12 12.86 -25.11
N PHE A 599 64.06 13.61 -24.55
CA PHE A 599 64.23 13.78 -23.11
C PHE A 599 63.88 15.23 -22.74
N SER A 600 62.97 15.42 -21.78
CA SER A 600 62.55 16.76 -21.36
C SER A 600 62.43 16.86 -19.84
N ILE A 601 63.18 17.79 -19.25
CA ILE A 601 63.03 18.23 -17.85
C ILE A 601 62.77 19.73 -17.86
N PRO A 602 61.56 20.20 -17.52
CA PRO A 602 61.30 21.63 -17.41
C PRO A 602 61.98 22.19 -16.16
N LEU A 603 62.98 23.05 -16.38
CA LEU A 603 63.75 23.68 -15.30
C LEU A 603 62.97 24.84 -14.64
N PHE A 604 62.28 25.66 -15.45
CA PHE A 604 61.51 26.80 -14.98
C PHE A 604 60.23 26.99 -15.81
N GLU A 605 59.08 27.09 -15.15
CA GLU A 605 57.75 27.29 -15.77
C GLU A 605 57.01 28.47 -15.12
N GLY A 606 57.71 29.56 -14.78
CA GLY A 606 57.08 30.77 -14.24
C GLY A 606 56.32 30.57 -12.92
N GLY A 607 56.77 29.63 -12.07
CA GLY A 607 56.14 29.33 -10.77
C GLY A 607 54.96 28.35 -10.82
N SER A 608 54.48 27.95 -12.01
CA SER A 608 53.32 27.05 -12.18
C SER A 608 53.44 25.74 -11.37
N ARG A 609 54.62 25.11 -11.38
CA ARG A 609 54.87 23.83 -10.70
C ARG A 609 54.78 23.94 -9.18
N PHE A 610 55.14 25.10 -8.61
CA PHE A 610 54.95 25.38 -7.19
C PHE A 610 53.46 25.56 -6.88
N ALA A 611 52.75 26.35 -7.68
CA ALA A 611 51.32 26.58 -7.50
C ALA A 611 50.49 25.29 -7.59
N VAL A 612 50.78 24.40 -8.56
CA VAL A 612 50.11 23.09 -8.69
C VAL A 612 50.37 22.20 -7.47
N ARG A 613 51.61 22.14 -6.98
CA ARG A 613 51.94 21.35 -5.78
C ARG A 613 51.21 21.90 -4.54
N THR A 614 51.24 23.21 -4.33
CA THR A 614 50.56 23.85 -3.19
C THR A 614 49.05 23.65 -3.28
N ARG A 615 48.44 23.84 -4.45
CA ARG A 615 47.02 23.56 -4.68
C ARG A 615 46.66 22.11 -4.35
N ALA A 616 47.44 21.15 -4.85
CA ALA A 616 47.19 19.74 -4.56
C ALA A 616 47.34 19.39 -3.07
N SER A 617 48.21 20.11 -2.34
CA SER A 617 48.35 19.99 -0.89
C SER A 617 47.13 20.54 -0.14
N GLU A 618 46.63 21.72 -0.51
CA GLU A 618 45.45 22.31 0.13
C GLU A 618 44.18 21.52 -0.17
N GLU A 619 44.00 21.06 -1.41
CA GLU A 619 42.88 20.18 -1.78
C GLU A 619 42.95 18.83 -1.04
N LEU A 620 44.16 18.33 -0.71
CA LEU A 620 44.31 17.14 0.14
C LEU A 620 43.91 17.43 1.60
N ASN A 621 44.31 18.58 2.15
CA ASN A 621 43.90 19.03 3.49
C ASN A 621 42.37 19.19 3.58
N GLU A 622 41.75 19.77 2.55
CA GLU A 622 40.30 19.88 2.42
C GLU A 622 39.62 18.51 2.45
N LEU A 623 40.15 17.52 1.72
CA LEU A 623 39.61 16.16 1.73
C LEU A 623 39.74 15.49 3.10
N HIS A 624 40.85 15.67 3.82
CA HIS A 624 41.00 15.16 5.18
C HIS A 624 40.00 15.79 6.15
N ALA A 625 39.82 17.12 6.11
CA ALA A 625 38.84 17.82 6.93
C ALA A 625 37.41 17.37 6.58
N SER A 626 37.10 17.23 5.29
CA SER A 626 35.79 16.76 4.81
C SER A 626 35.49 15.33 5.24
N ARG A 627 36.50 14.45 5.25
CA ARG A 627 36.38 13.07 5.74
C ARG A 627 36.12 13.04 7.25
N ALA A 628 36.83 13.86 8.04
CA ALA A 628 36.59 13.96 9.48
C ALA A 628 35.16 14.45 9.78
N ALA A 629 34.73 15.51 9.10
CA ALA A 629 33.36 16.02 9.21
C ALA A 629 32.30 15.01 8.72
N LEU A 630 32.63 14.15 7.74
CA LEU A 630 31.74 13.06 7.32
C LEU A 630 31.65 11.97 8.40
N ALA A 631 32.76 11.60 9.03
CA ALA A 631 32.76 10.63 10.13
C ALA A 631 31.90 11.12 11.31
N GLU A 632 32.03 12.40 11.69
CA GLU A 632 31.18 13.02 12.72
C GLU A 632 29.70 13.01 12.33
N ARG A 633 29.37 13.31 11.07
CA ARG A 633 27.98 13.24 10.57
C ARG A 633 27.41 11.83 10.58
N ILE A 634 28.22 10.83 10.25
CA ILE A 634 27.80 9.41 10.32
C ILE A 634 27.56 9.01 11.77
N GLU A 635 28.48 9.35 12.67
CA GLU A 635 28.32 9.10 14.11
C GLU A 635 27.04 9.76 14.65
N GLN A 636 26.83 11.04 14.34
CA GLN A 636 25.62 11.76 14.71
C GLN A 636 24.37 11.04 14.18
N ARG A 637 24.35 10.66 12.90
CA ARG A 637 23.21 9.97 12.29
C ARG A 637 22.92 8.63 12.98
N ILE A 638 23.94 7.81 13.27
CA ILE A 638 23.77 6.53 13.98
C ILE A 638 23.18 6.76 15.37
N ARG A 639 23.73 7.70 16.13
CA ARG A 639 23.27 8.02 17.49
C ARG A 639 21.84 8.55 17.49
N SER A 640 21.51 9.45 16.57
CA SER A 640 20.16 10.00 16.41
C SER A 640 19.15 8.93 16.00
N ALA A 641 19.47 8.09 15.00
CA ALA A 641 18.59 7.00 14.57
C ALA A 641 18.30 6.02 15.70
N LEU A 642 19.32 5.64 16.50
CA LEU A 642 19.12 4.76 17.65
C LEU A 642 18.23 5.39 18.73
N HIS A 643 18.37 6.69 18.98
CA HIS A 643 17.49 7.41 19.91
C HIS A 643 16.03 7.43 19.47
N VAL A 644 15.80 7.71 18.18
CA VAL A 644 14.45 7.71 17.60
C VAL A 644 13.85 6.30 17.66
N ALA A 645 14.61 5.27 17.26
CA ALA A 645 14.18 3.88 17.35
C ALA A 645 13.88 3.43 18.80
N GLY A 646 14.66 3.89 19.77
CA GLY A 646 14.40 3.61 21.18
C GLY A 646 13.10 4.23 21.68
N ALA A 647 12.80 5.47 21.25
CA ALA A 647 11.57 6.15 21.58
C ALA A 647 10.35 5.48 20.92
N SER A 648 10.42 5.14 19.63
CA SER A 648 9.32 4.46 18.93
C SER A 648 9.08 3.05 19.45
N LYS A 649 10.13 2.33 19.89
CA LYS A 649 9.96 1.04 20.58
C LYS A 649 9.13 1.15 21.86
N ALA A 650 9.39 2.16 22.70
CA ALA A 650 8.61 2.40 23.92
C ALA A 650 7.17 2.84 23.59
N ALA A 651 6.99 3.60 22.51
CA ALA A 651 5.67 4.07 22.07
C ALA A 651 4.72 2.92 21.70
N ILE A 652 5.20 1.77 21.21
CA ILE A 652 4.35 0.63 20.83
C ILE A 652 3.42 0.20 21.98
N ALA A 653 3.98 -0.06 23.16
CA ALA A 653 3.20 -0.51 24.31
C ALA A 653 2.27 0.61 24.83
N LEU A 654 2.81 1.83 24.96
CA LEU A 654 2.07 2.98 25.48
C LEU A 654 0.88 3.38 24.59
N SER A 655 1.06 3.37 23.27
CA SER A 655 -0.03 3.67 22.32
C SER A 655 -1.09 2.58 22.34
N ARG A 656 -0.71 1.31 22.53
CA ARG A 656 -1.66 0.20 22.69
C ARG A 656 -2.49 0.33 23.96
N ASP A 657 -1.85 0.62 25.09
CA ASP A 657 -2.55 0.83 26.37
C ASP A 657 -3.52 2.02 26.29
N ALA A 658 -3.11 3.11 25.63
CA ALA A 658 -3.96 4.27 25.38
C ALA A 658 -5.18 3.93 24.50
N ALA A 659 -4.99 3.15 23.43
CA ALA A 659 -6.09 2.69 22.56
C ALA A 659 -7.07 1.78 23.33
N ASP A 660 -6.56 0.85 24.13
CA ASP A 660 -7.40 -0.03 24.95
C ASP A 660 -8.21 0.76 26.00
N ALA A 661 -7.61 1.76 26.64
CA ALA A 661 -8.30 2.66 27.56
C ALA A 661 -9.37 3.51 26.87
N ALA A 662 -9.03 4.12 25.72
CA ALA A 662 -9.96 4.95 24.95
C ALA A 662 -11.15 4.14 24.42
N LYS A 663 -10.91 2.89 23.98
CA LYS A 663 -11.97 1.96 23.55
C LYS A 663 -12.90 1.56 24.69
N LYS A 664 -12.37 1.28 25.88
CA LYS A 664 -13.20 1.01 27.08
C LYS A 664 -14.06 2.23 27.43
N ASN A 665 -13.50 3.43 27.40
CA ASN A 665 -14.24 4.67 27.63
C ASN A 665 -15.37 4.86 26.60
N LEU A 666 -15.08 4.70 25.30
CA LEU A 666 -16.10 4.78 24.24
C LEU A 666 -17.26 3.81 24.48
N ASN A 667 -16.98 2.58 24.89
CA ASN A 667 -18.03 1.61 25.19
C ASN A 667 -18.93 2.05 26.35
N LEU A 668 -18.34 2.56 27.44
CA LEU A 668 -19.10 3.06 28.59
C LEU A 668 -19.96 4.28 28.23
N VAL A 669 -19.39 5.23 27.48
CA VAL A 669 -20.10 6.43 27.03
C VAL A 669 -21.20 6.08 26.02
N THR A 670 -20.96 5.13 25.13
CA THR A 670 -21.98 4.62 24.19
C THR A 670 -23.19 4.05 24.95
N ASP A 671 -22.92 3.24 25.97
CA ASP A 671 -23.95 2.63 26.81
C ASP A 671 -24.72 3.69 27.61
N ALA A 672 -24.02 4.65 28.22
CA ALA A 672 -24.63 5.78 28.90
C ALA A 672 -25.49 6.65 27.94
N TYR A 673 -25.01 6.91 26.73
CA TYR A 673 -25.73 7.67 25.70
C TYR A 673 -26.99 6.91 25.26
N SER A 674 -26.92 5.58 25.13
CA SER A 674 -28.09 4.77 24.77
C SER A 674 -29.21 4.85 25.81
N ARG A 675 -28.86 5.09 27.08
CA ARG A 675 -29.79 5.34 28.19
C ARG A 675 -30.18 6.81 28.38
N GLY A 676 -29.64 7.72 27.59
CA GLY A 676 -29.87 9.17 27.73
C GLY A 676 -29.18 9.81 28.93
N ALA A 677 -28.16 9.16 29.51
CA ALA A 677 -27.44 9.67 30.68
C ALA A 677 -26.32 10.68 30.34
N VAL A 678 -25.92 10.75 29.08
CA VAL A 678 -24.89 11.67 28.55
C VAL A 678 -25.33 12.27 27.21
N ASP A 679 -24.72 13.39 26.81
CA ASP A 679 -25.06 14.09 25.57
C ASP A 679 -24.32 13.47 24.36
N ILE A 680 -24.76 13.82 23.14
CA ILE A 680 -24.09 13.47 21.89
C ILE A 680 -22.64 13.96 21.87
N LEU A 681 -22.35 15.09 22.52
CA LEU A 681 -21.00 15.67 22.56
C LEU A 681 -20.02 14.73 23.28
N ASP A 682 -20.41 14.18 24.42
CA ASP A 682 -19.59 13.22 25.17
C ASP A 682 -19.26 11.98 24.32
N LEU A 683 -20.26 11.49 23.57
CA LEU A 683 -20.09 10.35 22.68
C LEU A 683 -19.18 10.65 21.48
N LEU A 684 -19.34 11.81 20.85
CA LEU A 684 -18.47 12.26 19.76
C LEU A 684 -17.03 12.44 20.25
N ASP A 685 -16.82 13.05 21.42
CA ASP A 685 -15.50 13.25 22.01
C ASP A 685 -14.83 11.90 22.34
N ALA A 686 -15.58 10.97 22.95
CA ALA A 686 -15.08 9.62 23.22
C ALA A 686 -14.73 8.86 21.93
N GLN A 687 -15.52 9.01 20.86
CA GLN A 687 -15.25 8.39 19.57
C GLN A 687 -13.99 8.98 18.92
N ASN A 688 -13.84 10.31 18.94
CA ASN A 688 -12.67 10.99 18.39
C ASN A 688 -11.38 10.64 19.15
N ALA A 689 -11.47 10.52 20.49
CA ALA A 689 -10.36 10.06 21.32
C ALA A 689 -9.97 8.62 20.98
N ALA A 690 -10.95 7.72 20.83
CA ALA A 690 -10.71 6.33 20.44
C ALA A 690 -10.10 6.22 19.04
N LEU A 691 -10.61 6.97 18.05
CA LEU A 691 -10.04 7.02 16.70
C LEU A 691 -8.57 7.47 16.74
N THR A 692 -8.28 8.56 17.44
CA THR A 692 -6.91 9.10 17.53
C THR A 692 -5.95 8.09 18.16
N ALA A 693 -6.39 7.41 19.23
CA ALA A 693 -5.60 6.40 19.91
C ALA A 693 -5.42 5.12 19.07
N ASP A 694 -6.48 4.64 18.39
CA ASP A 694 -6.43 3.49 17.49
C ASP A 694 -5.44 3.74 16.32
N LEU A 695 -5.45 4.94 15.73
CA LEU A 695 -4.51 5.33 14.67
C LEU A 695 -3.06 5.41 15.18
N ALA A 696 -2.84 5.94 16.39
CA ALA A 696 -1.52 5.98 17.01
C ALA A 696 -0.97 4.57 17.27
N ALA A 697 -1.79 3.68 17.85
CA ALA A 697 -1.41 2.29 18.10
C ALA A 697 -1.13 1.51 16.81
N ALA A 698 -1.94 1.73 15.77
CA ALA A 698 -1.74 1.12 14.45
C ALA A 698 -0.43 1.55 13.78
N ASN A 699 0.02 2.80 13.99
CA ASN A 699 1.25 3.32 13.40
C ASN A 699 2.51 2.91 14.16
N ALA A 700 2.44 2.78 15.49
CA ALA A 700 3.62 2.66 16.35
C ALA A 700 4.56 1.49 15.96
N VAL A 701 4.01 0.35 15.54
CA VAL A 701 4.81 -0.80 15.08
C VAL A 701 5.54 -0.47 13.78
N PHE A 702 4.85 0.14 12.81
CA PHE A 702 5.47 0.51 11.54
C PHE A 702 6.52 1.62 11.71
N ASP A 703 6.27 2.59 12.59
CA ASP A 703 7.22 3.66 12.87
C ASP A 703 8.51 3.08 13.45
N PHE A 704 8.41 2.17 14.43
CA PHE A 704 9.59 1.47 14.96
C PHE A 704 10.34 0.65 13.91
N LEU A 705 9.64 -0.08 13.03
CA LEU A 705 10.27 -0.85 11.96
C LEU A 705 10.99 0.05 10.93
N ILE A 706 10.40 1.18 10.58
CA ILE A 706 11.01 2.17 9.68
C ILE A 706 12.25 2.79 10.34
N ASP A 707 12.16 3.16 11.62
CA ASP A 707 13.28 3.72 12.38
C ASP A 707 14.44 2.71 12.50
N LEU A 708 14.12 1.42 12.64
CA LEU A 708 15.12 0.35 12.67
C LEU A 708 15.86 0.21 11.33
N PHE A 709 15.15 0.30 10.20
CA PHE A 709 15.80 0.33 8.88
C PHE A 709 16.69 1.57 8.70
N GLU A 710 16.33 2.71 9.32
CA GLU A 710 17.20 3.88 9.34
C GLU A 710 18.46 3.65 10.19
N VAL A 711 18.35 2.95 11.34
CA VAL A 711 19.52 2.52 12.13
C VAL A 711 20.43 1.62 11.30
N GLU A 712 19.89 0.58 10.67
CA GLU A 712 20.65 -0.36 9.85
C GLU A 712 21.35 0.36 8.69
N ARG A 713 20.66 1.28 8.01
CA ARG A 713 21.24 2.10 6.94
C ARG A 713 22.31 3.06 7.44
N ALA A 714 22.12 3.69 8.60
CA ALA A 714 23.10 4.60 9.20
C ALA A 714 24.38 3.86 9.62
N VAL A 715 24.26 2.62 10.10
CA VAL A 715 25.40 1.73 10.41
C VAL A 715 26.05 1.16 9.14
N GLY A 716 25.43 1.34 7.97
CA GLY A 716 25.95 0.84 6.69
C GLY A 716 25.83 -0.68 6.54
N ARG A 717 24.92 -1.31 7.30
CA ARG A 717 24.67 -2.76 7.26
C ARG A 717 23.19 -3.04 7.41
N LEU A 718 22.57 -3.54 6.34
CA LEU A 718 21.21 -4.05 6.38
C LEU A 718 21.23 -5.53 6.75
N TYR A 719 20.50 -5.91 7.80
CA TYR A 719 20.43 -7.28 8.31
C TYR A 719 19.95 -8.26 7.23
N PHE A 720 19.08 -7.79 6.33
CA PHE A 720 18.61 -8.53 5.15
C PHE A 720 19.75 -9.07 4.26
N PHE A 721 20.81 -8.29 4.03
CA PHE A 721 21.93 -8.72 3.17
C PHE A 721 22.97 -9.57 3.90
N ALA A 722 22.92 -9.63 5.23
CA ALA A 722 23.84 -10.45 6.01
C ALA A 722 23.46 -11.92 5.93
N SER A 723 24.44 -12.78 5.67
CA SER A 723 24.33 -14.23 5.82
C SER A 723 24.07 -14.64 7.28
N ASP A 724 23.55 -15.84 7.51
CA ASP A 724 23.29 -16.34 8.87
C ASP A 724 24.57 -16.42 9.73
N GLU A 725 25.73 -16.55 9.09
CA GLU A 725 27.04 -16.50 9.75
C GLU A 725 27.40 -15.07 10.16
N GLU A 726 27.25 -14.09 9.26
CA GLU A 726 27.49 -12.67 9.57
C GLU A 726 26.55 -12.13 10.65
N ARG A 727 25.28 -12.56 10.63
CA ARG A 727 24.29 -12.22 11.65
C ARG A 727 24.70 -12.75 13.03
N ARG A 728 25.15 -14.00 13.11
CA ARG A 728 25.67 -14.60 14.34
C ARG A 728 26.96 -13.93 14.80
N ALA A 729 27.88 -13.65 13.87
CA ALA A 729 29.12 -12.96 14.17
C ALA A 729 28.89 -11.54 14.73
N PHE A 730 27.90 -10.82 14.20
CA PHE A 730 27.51 -9.50 14.72
C PHE A 730 27.05 -9.57 16.18
N LEU A 731 26.19 -10.53 16.51
CA LEU A 731 25.69 -10.71 17.88
C LEU A 731 26.79 -11.18 18.84
N ASN A 732 27.67 -12.07 18.39
CA ASN A 732 28.83 -12.48 19.18
C ASN A 732 29.77 -11.30 19.46
N ALA A 733 30.01 -10.44 18.46
CA ALA A 733 30.81 -9.24 18.61
C ALA A 733 30.17 -8.23 19.57
N LEU A 734 28.83 -8.08 19.52
CA LEU A 734 28.07 -7.27 20.46
C LEU A 734 28.22 -7.81 21.90
N ASP A 735 28.04 -9.11 22.09
CA ASP A 735 28.18 -9.76 23.40
C ASP A 735 29.60 -9.64 23.96
N GLU A 736 30.63 -9.82 23.12
CA GLU A 736 32.02 -9.58 23.52
C GLU A 736 32.27 -8.12 23.89
N TYR A 737 31.68 -7.17 23.17
CA TYR A 737 31.81 -5.75 23.46
C TYR A 737 31.22 -5.41 24.83
N PHE A 738 30.03 -5.94 25.13
CA PHE A 738 29.39 -5.78 26.44
C PHE A 738 30.23 -6.39 27.57
N LYS A 739 30.79 -7.59 27.35
CA LYS A 739 31.72 -8.23 28.31
C LYS A 739 32.95 -7.35 28.56
N LYS A 740 33.57 -6.80 27.50
CA LYS A 740 34.73 -5.90 27.61
C LYS A 740 34.40 -4.59 28.33
N ALA A 741 33.19 -4.07 28.14
CA ALA A 741 32.71 -2.87 28.82
C ALA A 741 32.32 -3.09 30.29
N GLY A 742 32.34 -4.34 30.78
CA GLY A 742 31.94 -4.68 32.15
C GLY A 742 30.42 -4.53 32.40
N VAL A 743 29.61 -4.50 31.35
CA VAL A 743 28.15 -4.32 31.43
C VAL A 743 27.47 -5.68 31.28
N ARG A 744 26.64 -6.07 32.26
CA ARG A 744 25.89 -7.33 32.20
C ARG A 744 24.86 -7.27 31.08
N ARG A 745 24.75 -8.35 30.31
CA ARG A 745 23.73 -8.49 29.26
C ARG A 745 22.33 -8.32 29.86
N PRO A 746 21.46 -7.48 29.27
CA PRO A 746 20.12 -7.30 29.79
C PRO A 746 19.27 -8.56 29.56
N ARG A 747 18.40 -8.90 30.53
CA ARG A 747 17.60 -10.13 30.54
C ARG A 747 16.43 -10.04 29.57
N GLN A 748 16.15 -11.11 28.82
CA GLN A 748 14.90 -11.22 28.05
C GLN A 748 13.70 -11.25 29.01
N GLU A 749 12.69 -10.42 28.75
CA GLU A 749 11.50 -10.27 29.61
C GLU A 749 10.64 -11.55 29.74
N ASN A 750 10.91 -12.62 28.97
CA ASN A 750 10.14 -13.88 28.97
C ASN A 750 10.97 -15.17 29.10
N ALA A 751 12.22 -15.12 29.59
CA ALA A 751 12.94 -16.36 29.89
C ALA A 751 12.38 -16.99 31.19
N PRO A 752 11.89 -18.26 31.16
CA PRO A 752 11.43 -18.92 32.37
C PRO A 752 12.56 -18.98 33.40
N PRO A 753 12.26 -18.83 34.71
CA PRO A 753 13.28 -18.87 35.75
C PRO A 753 13.83 -20.30 35.88
N GLY A 754 14.92 -20.62 35.18
CA GLY A 754 15.56 -21.94 35.31
C GLY A 754 16.62 -22.33 34.29
N GLU A 755 16.68 -21.73 33.11
CA GLU A 755 17.66 -22.12 32.08
C GLU A 755 18.89 -21.20 32.08
N GLU A 756 19.70 -21.28 33.13
CA GLU A 756 21.13 -20.91 33.11
C GLU A 756 21.79 -21.52 34.36
N ARG A 757 22.33 -22.73 34.22
CA ARG A 757 23.42 -23.26 35.04
C ARG A 757 24.66 -23.37 34.20
#